data_AF-A0A8B6M5I7-F1
#
_entry.id   AF-A0A8B6M5I7-F1
#
_cell.length_a   1.000
_cell.length_b   1.000
_cell.length_c   1.000
_cell.angle_alpha   90.00
_cell.angle_beta   90.00
_cell.angle_gamma   90.00
#
_symmetry.space_group_name_H-M   'P 1'
#
loop_
_entity.id
_entity.type
_entity.pdbx_description
1 polymer ?
#
loop_
_entity_poly.entity_id
_entity_poly.type
_entity_poly.pdbx_seq_one_letter_code
_entity_poly.pdbx_strand_id
1 'polypeptide(L)'
;MNRRAGLYAPCAHKISFSAWRQKSASPTFGTGKFPEKRALLQDGRHCATWCALPKLCDGVRCVLPQEGTLANIKSEADFDLWVQGKPREVSATLAARAALRSLPLLQRATAPKRTGKELVNIALPLFRGAAISWVIAKYGLDNSDLNATYEASSVEAAISTYSVISAHSEAVALEISAVADAIAAAQAAARATDATVYARRAVLRGAHAATQAGRFHGIITRPDRGASFPGASGVARLQQASSIGIAAGRIAEADFWSSISTDAAHIDQGAAASIIAGSPLWPQSQPDWVPLFWQDLKAELHASNQDWFVWTAWYDDRLAGHPRSQGRELIYAQIENALWRQGPAEVNAEIVRRIEALEPPPLHELLRTLDDATAKGASEDLMPPPLPEQVPTATTFRTNSEGLIDVVPDPPSPEAVTDTLQRELYEETRFKADRLIQLGHNQLGDLSIPAQRFHDSLKERIENLSITTSWSRGNTLRSRLKAHDLSMANVEPDAARLPPFVAEALRDLIHTWNVFIVGDPKGSELDEGRLGPAEFDAAKKQIAAAASIVEAVRHADSIVTAAAIEAVVEQNSAGISAMPGINGDQAIDLSRKTTGNFVIQILRAACVLLGNESSFAWKELRAGVYRAPGTTVATLAISSHSSQIASFIAQNSEALKQFVEVTWHNPALVEIVGAIARTLN
;
A
#
# COMPACT_ATOMS: atom_id res chain seq x y z
N MET A 1 63.88 23.05 -16.10
CA MET A 1 64.49 24.15 -15.30
C MET A 1 63.37 25.06 -14.82
N ASN A 2 63.38 25.35 -13.51
CA ASN A 2 62.47 26.11 -12.66
C ASN A 2 61.51 27.15 -13.29
N ARG A 3 60.23 27.09 -12.90
CA ARG A 3 59.49 28.15 -12.17
C ARG A 3 58.14 27.61 -11.65
N ARG A 4 57.89 27.77 -10.35
CA ARG A 4 56.61 27.54 -9.65
C ARG A 4 56.02 28.90 -9.27
N ALA A 5 54.72 29.07 -9.52
CA ALA A 5 53.76 30.01 -8.93
C ALA A 5 52.40 29.29 -9.05
N GLY A 6 51.40 29.39 -8.18
CA GLY A 6 51.14 30.05 -6.91
C GLY A 6 49.74 29.57 -6.51
N LEU A 7 49.52 29.20 -5.25
CA LEU A 7 48.22 28.73 -4.75
C LEU A 7 47.47 29.90 -4.09
N TYR A 8 46.26 30.15 -4.57
CA TYR A 8 45.22 30.96 -3.91
C TYR A 8 44.39 30.06 -3.00
N ALA A 9 44.07 30.54 -1.80
CA ALA A 9 43.08 29.95 -0.88
C ALA A 9 41.95 30.99 -0.64
N PRO A 10 40.67 30.59 -0.59
CA PRO A 10 39.58 31.51 -0.29
C PRO A 10 39.18 31.54 1.20
N CYS A 11 38.70 32.72 1.61
CA CYS A 11 38.26 33.12 2.93
C CYS A 11 37.02 32.37 3.44
N ALA A 12 37.02 32.04 4.74
CA ALA A 12 35.83 31.67 5.50
C ALA A 12 35.36 32.85 6.36
N HIS A 13 34.11 33.27 6.20
CA HIS A 13 33.44 34.25 7.06
C HIS A 13 32.91 33.57 8.34
N LYS A 14 33.31 34.08 9.50
CA LYS A 14 32.67 33.83 10.79
C LYS A 14 31.81 35.04 11.15
N ILE A 15 30.50 34.82 11.29
CA ILE A 15 29.55 35.80 11.82
C ILE A 15 29.60 35.71 13.36
N SER A 16 29.93 36.82 14.01
CA SER A 16 29.92 36.99 15.47
C SER A 16 28.67 37.78 15.86
N PHE A 17 27.80 37.19 16.67
CA PHE A 17 26.68 37.88 17.31
C PHE A 17 27.14 38.49 18.64
N SER A 18 27.17 39.82 18.72
CA SER A 18 27.41 40.57 19.95
C SER A 18 26.15 41.31 20.39
N ALA A 19 25.64 40.90 21.56
CA ALA A 19 25.04 41.68 22.64
C ALA A 19 24.27 42.98 22.30
N TRP A 20 22.96 42.94 22.54
CA TRP A 20 22.18 44.12 22.92
C TRP A 20 21.56 43.88 24.30
N ARG A 21 21.94 44.73 25.25
CA ARG A 21 21.44 44.78 26.63
C ARG A 21 20.63 46.07 26.74
N GLN A 22 19.32 45.98 26.96
CA GLN A 22 18.49 47.16 27.25
C GLN A 22 17.78 46.98 28.59
N LYS A 23 17.94 48.00 29.44
CA LYS A 23 17.35 48.18 30.77
C LYS A 23 15.95 48.81 30.64
N SER A 24 14.98 48.27 31.37
CA SER A 24 13.83 49.00 31.94
C SER A 24 13.08 48.03 32.87
N ALA A 25 13.24 48.17 34.19
CA ALA A 25 12.37 48.93 35.09
C ALA A 25 11.01 48.25 35.37
N SER A 26 10.88 47.68 36.58
CA SER A 26 9.63 47.21 37.20
C SER A 26 8.61 48.36 37.36
N PRO A 27 7.30 48.06 37.51
CA PRO A 27 6.81 47.99 38.90
C PRO A 27 5.68 46.98 39.20
N THR A 28 5.66 46.59 40.48
CA THR A 28 4.51 46.30 41.36
C THR A 28 3.53 45.13 41.10
N PHE A 29 3.56 44.23 42.10
CA PHE A 29 2.55 43.32 42.62
C PHE A 29 1.07 43.65 42.32
N GLY A 30 0.35 42.63 41.85
CA GLY A 30 -1.10 42.51 41.93
C GLY A 30 -1.47 41.05 42.21
N THR A 31 -2.11 40.81 43.35
CA THR A 31 -2.63 39.52 43.81
C THR A 31 -3.88 39.14 43.01
N GLY A 32 -3.89 37.98 42.35
CA GLY A 32 -5.05 37.55 41.56
C GLY A 32 -5.04 36.07 41.20
N LYS A 33 -5.77 35.28 42.00
CA LYS A 33 -6.52 34.04 41.72
C LYS A 33 -6.05 33.11 40.58
N PHE A 34 -5.72 31.88 40.98
CA PHE A 34 -5.60 30.67 40.14
C PHE A 34 -6.85 30.40 39.29
N PRO A 35 -6.66 29.91 38.05
CA PRO A 35 -7.58 28.97 37.44
C PRO A 35 -6.92 27.60 37.16
N GLU A 36 -7.74 26.58 37.39
CA GLU A 36 -7.74 25.19 36.96
C GLU A 36 -6.57 24.64 36.10
N LYS A 37 -5.90 23.64 36.66
CA LYS A 37 -5.00 22.70 35.96
C LYS A 37 -5.82 21.75 35.09
N ARG A 38 -5.77 21.91 33.77
CA ARG A 38 -6.03 20.81 32.82
C ARG A 38 -5.31 21.04 31.48
N ALA A 39 -4.00 20.87 31.47
CA ALA A 39 -3.19 20.48 30.31
C ALA A 39 -1.72 20.44 30.73
N LEU A 40 -1.08 19.27 30.59
CA LEU A 40 0.36 19.03 30.37
C LEU A 40 0.71 17.60 30.84
N LEU A 41 0.43 16.63 29.98
CA LEU A 41 1.06 15.30 30.00
C LEU A 41 1.48 14.96 28.57
N GLN A 42 2.41 15.76 28.03
CA GLN A 42 3.17 15.47 26.82
C GLN A 42 4.57 16.07 26.97
N ASP A 43 5.36 15.56 27.91
CA ASP A 43 6.81 15.51 27.75
C ASP A 43 7.45 14.65 28.83
N GLY A 44 7.95 13.47 28.43
CA GLY A 44 8.56 12.46 29.32
C GLY A 44 9.95 12.83 29.86
N ARG A 45 10.32 14.11 29.95
CA ARG A 45 11.68 14.54 30.34
C ARG A 45 11.84 15.07 31.77
N HIS A 46 10.80 15.02 32.61
CA HIS A 46 10.83 15.65 33.94
C HIS A 46 10.95 14.70 35.14
N CYS A 47 11.06 13.38 34.95
CA CYS A 47 11.16 12.46 36.11
C CYS A 47 12.56 12.41 36.77
N ALA A 48 13.62 12.85 36.07
CA ALA A 48 14.99 12.75 36.60
C ALA A 48 15.30 13.74 37.73
N THR A 49 14.48 14.77 37.97
CA THR A 49 14.81 15.86 38.92
C THR A 49 14.13 15.72 40.28
N TRP A 50 13.27 14.71 40.51
CA TRP A 50 12.51 14.56 41.76
C TRP A 50 13.01 13.47 42.73
N CYS A 51 14.02 12.67 42.37
CA CYS A 51 14.61 11.66 43.27
C CYS A 51 15.85 12.17 44.02
N ALA A 52 15.74 13.28 44.76
CA ALA A 52 16.80 13.82 45.61
C ALA A 52 16.53 13.66 47.12
N LEU A 53 15.85 12.59 47.54
CA LEU A 53 15.70 12.21 48.96
C LEU A 53 16.16 10.76 49.21
N PRO A 54 17.36 10.53 49.79
CA PRO A 54 17.98 9.20 49.87
C PRO A 54 17.36 8.21 50.88
N LYS A 55 16.15 8.42 51.41
CA LYS A 55 15.66 7.63 52.57
C LYS A 55 14.27 6.98 52.44
N LEU A 56 13.65 6.97 51.26
CA LEU A 56 12.29 6.45 51.08
C LEU A 56 12.14 5.38 49.99
N CYS A 57 13.24 4.87 49.43
CA CYS A 57 13.21 3.88 48.35
C CYS A 57 13.99 2.59 48.67
N ASP A 58 14.04 2.18 49.94
CA ASP A 58 14.51 0.83 50.28
C ASP A 58 13.40 -0.18 49.95
N GLY A 59 13.55 -0.89 48.82
CA GLY A 59 12.78 -2.08 48.49
C GLY A 59 11.98 -2.05 47.19
N VAL A 60 11.84 -0.90 46.52
CA VAL A 60 11.19 -0.83 45.20
C VAL A 60 12.26 -0.72 44.12
N ARG A 61 12.48 -1.79 43.35
CA ARG A 61 13.28 -1.72 42.12
C ARG A 61 12.55 -0.85 41.11
N CYS A 62 12.90 0.43 41.04
CA CYS A 62 12.55 1.27 39.90
C CYS A 62 13.32 0.74 38.67
N VAL A 63 12.69 -0.10 37.87
CA VAL A 63 13.18 -0.43 36.53
C VAL A 63 12.89 0.79 35.66
N LEU A 64 13.89 1.63 35.44
CA LEU A 64 13.80 2.68 34.42
C LEU A 64 13.66 1.99 33.05
N PRO A 65 12.73 2.41 32.17
CA PRO A 65 12.69 1.90 30.81
C PRO A 65 14.02 2.21 30.14
N GLN A 66 14.77 1.17 29.76
CA GLN A 66 16.02 1.34 29.01
C GLN A 66 15.70 2.05 27.70
N GLU A 67 16.39 3.16 27.43
CA GLU A 67 16.30 3.85 26.15
C GLU A 67 16.74 2.91 25.02
N GLY A 68 15.77 2.46 24.22
CA GLY A 68 15.92 2.24 22.78
C GLY A 68 16.81 1.09 22.28
N THR A 69 17.17 0.08 23.08
CA THR A 69 17.77 -1.13 22.48
C THR A 69 16.70 -1.94 21.77
N LEU A 70 16.80 -2.02 20.43
CA LEU A 70 15.99 -2.90 19.59
C LEU A 70 15.93 -4.31 20.21
N ALA A 71 14.73 -4.91 20.24
CA ALA A 71 14.53 -6.26 20.74
C ALA A 71 15.52 -7.24 20.08
N ASN A 72 16.38 -7.85 20.89
CA ASN A 72 17.36 -8.84 20.47
C ASN A 72 17.06 -10.16 21.19
N ILE A 73 16.02 -10.84 20.72
CA ILE A 73 15.47 -12.04 21.34
C ILE A 73 16.16 -13.25 20.73
N LYS A 74 17.05 -13.90 21.49
CA LYS A 74 17.81 -15.07 21.02
C LYS A 74 17.43 -16.36 21.74
N SER A 75 16.60 -16.26 22.77
CA SER A 75 16.28 -17.35 23.67
C SER A 75 14.93 -17.15 24.35
N GLU A 76 14.46 -18.21 25.01
CA GLU A 76 13.31 -18.18 25.91
C GLU A 76 13.40 -17.07 26.94
N ALA A 77 14.55 -16.97 27.63
CA ALA A 77 14.73 -16.00 28.70
C ALA A 77 14.66 -14.56 28.19
N ASP A 78 15.19 -14.29 26.99
CA ASP A 78 15.09 -12.96 26.37
C ASP A 78 13.64 -12.63 26.00
N PHE A 79 12.90 -13.62 25.48
CA PHE A 79 11.50 -13.43 25.13
C PHE A 79 10.64 -13.17 26.36
N ASP A 80 10.86 -13.92 27.45
CA ASP A 80 10.16 -13.76 28.72
C ASP A 80 10.33 -12.35 29.28
N LEU A 81 11.56 -11.84 29.27
CA LEU A 81 11.88 -10.48 29.72
C LEU A 81 11.21 -9.43 28.83
N TRP A 82 11.20 -9.64 27.51
CA TRP A 82 10.65 -8.68 26.56
C TRP A 82 9.11 -8.64 26.57
N VAL A 83 8.44 -9.78 26.66
CA VAL A 83 6.98 -9.87 26.60
C VAL A 83 6.31 -9.38 27.89
N GLN A 84 7.04 -9.39 29.00
CA GLN A 84 6.54 -8.93 30.29
C GLN A 84 6.11 -7.45 30.23
N GLY A 85 4.83 -7.19 30.49
CA GLY A 85 4.25 -5.84 30.47
C GLY A 85 3.83 -5.35 29.09
N LYS A 86 3.93 -6.18 28.03
CA LYS A 86 3.38 -5.85 26.71
C LYS A 86 1.84 -5.94 26.71
N PRO A 87 1.14 -5.17 25.84
CA PRO A 87 -0.31 -5.28 25.67
C PRO A 87 -0.75 -6.69 25.24
N ARG A 88 -2.01 -7.04 25.51
CA ARG A 88 -2.59 -8.35 25.17
C ARG A 88 -2.48 -8.65 23.68
N GLU A 89 -2.72 -7.66 22.83
CA GLU A 89 -2.75 -7.75 21.38
C GLU A 89 -1.37 -8.14 20.82
N VAL A 90 -0.30 -7.63 21.46
CA VAL A 90 1.09 -7.98 21.12
C VAL A 90 1.36 -9.45 21.43
N SER A 91 1.02 -9.90 22.64
CA SER A 91 1.17 -11.29 23.07
C SER A 91 0.38 -12.24 22.18
N ALA A 92 -0.89 -11.93 21.90
CA ALA A 92 -1.74 -12.72 21.01
C ALA A 92 -1.17 -12.82 19.58
N THR A 93 -0.67 -11.71 19.03
CA THR A 93 -0.07 -11.66 17.69
C THR A 93 1.16 -12.54 17.58
N LEU A 94 2.08 -12.45 18.53
CA LEU A 94 3.31 -13.26 18.51
C LEU A 94 3.01 -14.74 18.70
N ALA A 95 2.04 -15.07 19.55
CA ALA A 95 1.58 -16.44 19.73
C ALA A 95 0.96 -17.02 18.44
N ALA A 96 0.08 -16.26 17.77
CA ALA A 96 -0.54 -16.67 16.52
C ALA A 96 0.50 -16.89 15.41
N ARG A 97 1.47 -15.98 15.29
CA ARG A 97 2.55 -16.11 14.29
C ARG A 97 3.48 -17.28 14.62
N ALA A 98 3.80 -17.52 15.89
CA ALA A 98 4.55 -18.70 16.32
C ALA A 98 3.83 -20.00 15.92
N ALA A 99 2.53 -20.10 16.20
CA ALA A 99 1.71 -21.25 15.80
C ALA A 99 1.71 -21.47 14.28
N LEU A 100 1.54 -20.41 13.49
CA LEU A 100 1.58 -20.48 12.02
C LEU A 100 2.94 -20.93 11.48
N ARG A 101 4.05 -20.47 12.07
CA ARG A 101 5.41 -20.90 11.68
C ARG A 101 5.67 -22.38 11.96
N SER A 102 4.90 -22.98 12.86
CA SER A 102 5.03 -24.40 13.22
C SER A 102 4.17 -25.34 12.37
N LEU A 103 3.20 -24.84 11.59
CA LEU A 103 2.31 -25.69 10.78
C LEU A 103 3.03 -26.61 9.76
N PRO A 104 4.06 -26.18 9.02
CA PRO A 104 4.75 -27.03 8.05
C PRO A 104 5.37 -28.28 8.70
N LEU A 105 5.61 -28.24 10.01
CA LEU A 105 6.20 -29.34 10.76
C LEU A 105 5.23 -30.52 10.94
N LEU A 106 3.94 -30.34 10.65
CA LEU A 106 2.96 -31.43 10.61
C LEU A 106 3.29 -32.47 9.54
N GLN A 107 4.01 -32.11 8.49
CA GLN A 107 4.52 -33.07 7.51
C GLN A 107 5.33 -34.19 8.16
N ARG A 108 6.06 -33.88 9.23
CA ARG A 108 6.91 -34.89 9.90
C ARG A 108 6.09 -35.91 10.67
N ALA A 109 4.85 -35.54 11.00
CA ALA A 109 3.91 -36.44 11.60
C ALA A 109 3.47 -37.59 10.69
N THR A 110 3.75 -37.55 9.39
CA THR A 110 3.18 -38.48 8.41
C THR A 110 4.18 -39.47 7.82
N ALA A 111 5.39 -39.55 8.39
CA ALA A 111 6.45 -40.47 8.02
C ALA A 111 5.94 -41.93 7.75
N PRO A 112 6.64 -42.71 6.90
CA PRO A 112 6.11 -43.44 5.72
C PRO A 112 5.16 -44.62 5.96
N LYS A 113 4.60 -44.78 7.17
CA LYS A 113 3.66 -45.85 7.52
C LYS A 113 2.27 -45.35 7.90
N ARG A 114 2.02 -44.05 7.90
CA ARG A 114 0.71 -43.50 8.25
C ARG A 114 -0.19 -43.39 7.04
N THR A 115 -1.47 -43.69 7.26
CA THR A 115 -2.49 -43.47 6.24
C THR A 115 -2.78 -41.97 6.15
N GLY A 116 -3.02 -41.43 4.96
CA GLY A 116 -3.37 -40.00 4.79
C GLY A 116 -4.56 -39.55 5.65
N LYS A 117 -5.41 -40.49 6.07
CA LYS A 117 -6.53 -40.26 6.98
C LYS A 117 -6.12 -39.74 8.37
N GLU A 118 -4.97 -40.17 8.89
CA GLU A 118 -4.48 -39.71 10.21
C GLU A 118 -4.02 -38.25 10.16
N LEU A 119 -3.28 -37.87 9.11
CA LEU A 119 -2.85 -36.49 8.90
C LEU A 119 -4.04 -35.55 8.85
N VAL A 120 -5.01 -35.90 8.02
CA VAL A 120 -6.22 -35.12 7.76
C VAL A 120 -6.99 -34.81 9.05
N ASN A 121 -7.10 -35.79 9.96
CA ASN A 121 -7.76 -35.62 11.26
C ASN A 121 -6.98 -34.72 12.24
N ILE A 122 -5.66 -34.62 12.09
CA ILE A 122 -4.79 -33.78 12.92
C ILE A 122 -4.68 -32.37 12.34
N ALA A 123 -4.55 -32.26 11.03
CA ALA A 123 -4.37 -30.98 10.35
C ALA A 123 -5.56 -30.05 10.56
N LEU A 124 -6.79 -30.57 10.46
CA LEU A 124 -7.99 -29.73 10.47
C LEU A 124 -8.16 -28.94 11.78
N PRO A 125 -8.11 -29.55 12.98
CA PRO A 125 -8.15 -28.81 14.24
C PRO A 125 -7.01 -27.80 14.41
N LEU A 126 -5.82 -28.10 13.86
CA LEU A 126 -4.65 -27.23 13.98
C LEU A 126 -4.74 -26.00 13.07
N PHE A 127 -5.17 -26.18 11.83
CA PHE A 127 -5.48 -25.07 10.92
C PHE A 127 -6.58 -24.17 11.49
N ARG A 128 -7.65 -24.77 12.02
CA ARG A 128 -8.72 -24.04 12.70
C ARG A 128 -8.16 -23.19 13.84
N GLY A 129 -7.37 -23.81 14.72
CA GLY A 129 -6.85 -23.10 15.88
C GLY A 129 -5.92 -21.96 15.51
N ALA A 130 -5.05 -22.16 14.52
CA ALA A 130 -4.21 -21.10 13.98
C ALA A 130 -5.03 -19.96 13.35
N ALA A 131 -6.10 -20.28 12.62
CA ALA A 131 -6.95 -19.28 11.99
C ALA A 131 -7.68 -18.40 13.01
N ILE A 132 -8.25 -18.99 14.06
CA ILE A 132 -8.91 -18.26 15.14
C ILE A 132 -7.93 -17.32 15.84
N SER A 133 -6.76 -17.84 16.25
CA SER A 133 -5.72 -17.04 16.90
C SER A 133 -5.27 -15.87 16.03
N TRP A 134 -5.11 -16.12 14.72
CA TRP A 134 -4.71 -15.09 13.78
C TRP A 134 -5.80 -14.02 13.57
N VAL A 135 -7.07 -14.41 13.44
CA VAL A 135 -8.20 -13.48 13.29
C VAL A 135 -8.31 -12.56 14.50
N ILE A 136 -8.22 -13.10 15.72
CA ILE A 136 -8.25 -12.30 16.95
C ILE A 136 -7.07 -11.32 16.98
N ALA A 137 -5.85 -11.80 16.68
CA ALA A 137 -4.66 -10.97 16.63
C ALA A 137 -4.75 -9.84 15.59
N LYS A 138 -5.28 -10.13 14.40
CA LYS A 138 -5.35 -9.19 13.28
C LYS A 138 -6.42 -8.13 13.47
N TYR A 139 -7.61 -8.52 13.91
CA TYR A 139 -8.79 -7.64 13.93
C TYR A 139 -9.21 -7.19 15.33
N GLY A 140 -8.52 -7.67 16.39
CA GLY A 140 -8.82 -7.27 17.77
C GLY A 140 -10.20 -7.69 18.24
N LEU A 141 -10.75 -8.77 17.69
CA LEU A 141 -12.09 -9.26 18.04
C LEU A 141 -12.11 -9.78 19.48
N ASP A 142 -13.20 -9.50 20.20
CA ASP A 142 -13.40 -10.13 21.50
C ASP A 142 -13.97 -11.55 21.31
N ASN A 143 -13.76 -12.42 22.30
CA ASN A 143 -14.23 -13.80 22.24
C ASN A 143 -15.75 -13.91 22.14
N SER A 144 -16.49 -12.91 22.64
CA SER A 144 -17.95 -12.86 22.49
C SER A 144 -18.38 -12.89 21.04
N ASP A 145 -17.55 -12.36 20.13
CA ASP A 145 -17.88 -12.16 18.73
C ASP A 145 -17.59 -13.41 17.89
N LEU A 146 -16.84 -14.37 18.46
CA LEU A 146 -16.41 -15.60 17.80
C LEU A 146 -17.07 -16.82 18.44
N ASN A 147 -18.41 -16.87 18.58
CA ASN A 147 -19.21 -18.05 19.00
C ASN A 147 -18.46 -19.01 19.97
N ALA A 148 -17.82 -18.46 21.00
CA ALA A 148 -16.67 -19.09 21.67
C ALA A 148 -17.05 -20.16 22.70
N THR A 149 -18.27 -20.68 22.65
CA THR A 149 -18.80 -21.56 23.70
C THR A 149 -18.22 -22.98 23.70
N TYR A 150 -17.32 -23.36 22.77
CA TYR A 150 -16.92 -24.78 22.61
C TYR A 150 -15.45 -25.09 22.29
N GLU A 151 -14.55 -24.10 22.31
CA GLU A 151 -13.27 -24.20 21.58
C GLU A 151 -12.08 -24.83 22.33
N ALA A 152 -12.11 -24.96 23.66
CA ALA A 152 -11.05 -25.69 24.37
C ALA A 152 -11.02 -27.18 23.99
N SER A 153 -12.17 -27.77 23.63
CA SER A 153 -12.25 -29.21 23.35
C SER A 153 -11.66 -29.65 22.02
N SER A 154 -11.41 -28.75 21.05
CA SER A 154 -11.00 -29.17 19.69
C SER A 154 -9.52 -29.50 19.58
N VAL A 155 -8.64 -28.66 20.14
CA VAL A 155 -7.19 -28.94 20.22
C VAL A 155 -6.93 -30.02 21.27
N GLU A 156 -7.67 -30.00 22.37
CA GLU A 156 -7.60 -31.04 23.40
C GLU A 156 -8.09 -32.40 22.87
N ALA A 157 -9.11 -32.43 21.99
CA ALA A 157 -9.53 -33.63 21.28
C ALA A 157 -8.49 -34.08 20.24
N ALA A 158 -7.78 -33.17 19.57
CA ALA A 158 -6.68 -33.53 18.68
C ALA A 158 -5.52 -34.16 19.47
N ILE A 159 -5.15 -33.58 20.62
CA ILE A 159 -4.15 -34.12 21.55
C ILE A 159 -4.61 -35.49 22.10
N SER A 160 -5.87 -35.62 22.50
CA SER A 160 -6.47 -36.86 23.03
C SER A 160 -6.53 -37.97 21.98
N THR A 161 -7.07 -37.69 20.79
CA THR A 161 -7.09 -38.64 19.66
C THR A 161 -5.68 -39.10 19.30
N TYR A 162 -4.71 -38.19 19.40
CA TYR A 162 -3.33 -38.51 19.09
C TYR A 162 -2.63 -39.36 20.16
N SER A 163 -2.91 -39.15 21.45
CA SER A 163 -2.41 -40.00 22.55
C SER A 163 -2.78 -41.48 22.39
N VAL A 164 -3.86 -41.77 21.67
CA VAL A 164 -4.30 -43.14 21.34
C VAL A 164 -3.50 -43.72 20.16
N ILE A 165 -3.08 -42.88 19.21
CA ILE A 165 -2.34 -43.29 18.00
C ILE A 165 -0.82 -43.39 18.27
N SER A 166 -0.29 -42.62 19.23
CA SER A 166 1.14 -42.47 19.52
C SER A 166 1.85 -43.69 20.12
N ALA A 167 1.14 -44.79 20.40
CA ALA A 167 1.75 -46.03 20.90
C ALA A 167 2.85 -46.62 19.99
N HIS A 168 3.05 -46.06 18.78
CA HIS A 168 3.98 -46.58 17.76
C HIS A 168 5.21 -45.69 17.47
N SER A 169 5.32 -44.45 18.01
CA SER A 169 6.55 -43.63 17.91
C SER A 169 6.55 -42.41 18.85
N GLU A 170 7.39 -42.43 19.90
CA GLU A 170 7.54 -41.33 20.87
C GLU A 170 8.01 -40.01 20.23
N ALA A 171 8.90 -40.08 19.23
CA ALA A 171 9.47 -38.88 18.60
C ALA A 171 8.42 -38.08 17.81
N VAL A 172 7.56 -38.77 17.05
CA VAL A 172 6.48 -38.12 16.29
C VAL A 172 5.44 -37.52 17.22
N ALA A 173 5.24 -38.15 18.38
CA ALA A 173 4.31 -37.64 19.38
C ALA A 173 4.74 -36.33 20.01
N LEU A 174 6.02 -36.20 20.30
CA LEU A 174 6.60 -34.98 20.83
C LEU A 174 6.42 -33.79 19.88
N GLU A 175 6.49 -34.03 18.57
CA GLU A 175 6.40 -32.98 17.54
C GLU A 175 4.98 -32.50 17.33
N ILE A 176 4.02 -33.42 17.17
CA ILE A 176 2.61 -33.03 17.07
C ILE A 176 2.14 -32.35 18.35
N SER A 177 2.56 -32.87 19.51
CA SER A 177 2.26 -32.23 20.79
C SER A 177 2.86 -30.83 20.85
N ALA A 178 4.06 -30.59 20.31
CA ALA A 178 4.63 -29.25 20.27
C ALA A 178 3.84 -28.29 19.36
N VAL A 179 3.43 -28.74 18.16
CA VAL A 179 2.61 -27.91 17.26
C VAL A 179 1.22 -27.64 17.87
N ALA A 180 0.59 -28.68 18.41
CA ALA A 180 -0.72 -28.59 19.07
C ALA A 180 -0.67 -27.69 20.31
N ASP A 181 0.37 -27.84 21.15
CA ASP A 181 0.58 -26.97 22.31
C ASP A 181 0.81 -25.52 21.88
N ALA A 182 1.55 -25.29 20.78
CA ALA A 182 1.78 -23.95 20.27
C ALA A 182 0.47 -23.28 19.84
N ILE A 183 -0.40 -24.02 19.15
CA ILE A 183 -1.72 -23.54 18.71
C ILE A 183 -2.67 -23.35 19.90
N ALA A 184 -2.74 -24.30 20.83
CA ALA A 184 -3.54 -24.18 22.05
C ALA A 184 -3.12 -22.96 22.86
N ALA A 185 -1.81 -22.73 22.97
CA ALA A 185 -1.26 -21.58 23.65
C ALA A 185 -1.53 -20.28 22.88
N ALA A 186 -1.49 -20.27 21.56
CA ALA A 186 -1.89 -19.11 20.76
C ALA A 186 -3.37 -18.75 20.94
N GLN A 187 -4.24 -19.75 20.99
CA GLN A 187 -5.66 -19.54 21.29
C GLN A 187 -5.81 -18.98 22.71
N ALA A 188 -5.18 -19.60 23.70
CA ALA A 188 -5.27 -19.13 25.07
C ALA A 188 -4.71 -17.71 25.24
N ALA A 189 -3.63 -17.33 24.54
CA ALA A 189 -3.09 -15.97 24.52
C ALA A 189 -4.09 -14.98 23.92
N ALA A 190 -4.77 -15.38 22.84
CA ALA A 190 -5.81 -14.58 22.23
C ALA A 190 -7.00 -14.34 23.18
N ARG A 191 -7.28 -15.27 24.11
CA ARG A 191 -8.43 -15.19 25.02
C ARG A 191 -8.15 -14.61 26.40
N ALA A 192 -6.96 -14.82 26.92
CA ALA A 192 -6.67 -14.56 28.32
C ALA A 192 -6.49 -13.07 28.60
N THR A 193 -6.96 -12.65 29.77
CA THR A 193 -6.60 -11.34 30.36
C THR A 193 -5.09 -11.27 30.59
N ASP A 194 -4.45 -12.40 30.91
CA ASP A 194 -2.99 -12.54 30.96
C ASP A 194 -2.48 -13.37 29.76
N ALA A 195 -2.44 -12.71 28.60
CA ALA A 195 -1.98 -13.31 27.35
C ALA A 195 -0.48 -13.66 27.34
N THR A 196 0.31 -13.09 28.26
CA THR A 196 1.77 -13.21 28.33
C THR A 196 2.22 -14.64 28.54
N VAL A 197 1.63 -15.35 29.51
CA VAL A 197 1.99 -16.74 29.86
C VAL A 197 1.75 -17.68 28.69
N TYR A 198 0.67 -17.45 27.95
CA TYR A 198 0.32 -18.29 26.81
C TYR A 198 1.12 -17.94 25.56
N ALA A 199 1.44 -16.67 25.33
CA ALA A 199 2.36 -16.29 24.26
C ALA A 199 3.73 -16.91 24.45
N ARG A 200 4.25 -16.88 25.69
CA ARG A 200 5.46 -17.62 26.07
C ARG A 200 5.37 -19.08 25.67
N ARG A 201 4.33 -19.79 26.13
CA ARG A 201 4.18 -21.22 25.82
C ARG A 201 4.11 -21.47 24.31
N ALA A 202 3.42 -20.63 23.55
CA ALA A 202 3.30 -20.77 22.10
C ALA A 202 4.65 -20.66 21.39
N VAL A 203 5.41 -19.61 21.70
CA VAL A 203 6.73 -19.34 21.12
C VAL A 203 7.71 -20.47 21.43
N LEU A 204 7.75 -20.93 22.69
CA LEU A 204 8.66 -22.00 23.10
C LEU A 204 8.37 -23.33 22.43
N ARG A 205 7.10 -23.67 22.31
CA ARG A 205 6.67 -24.91 21.66
C ARG A 205 6.94 -24.85 20.17
N GLY A 206 6.76 -23.68 19.55
CA GLY A 206 7.14 -23.47 18.15
C GLY A 206 8.65 -23.58 17.91
N ALA A 207 9.47 -22.97 18.76
CA ALA A 207 10.93 -23.07 18.70
C ALA A 207 11.40 -24.52 18.87
N HIS A 208 10.86 -25.24 19.86
CA HIS A 208 11.17 -26.65 20.08
C HIS A 208 10.77 -27.51 18.88
N ALA A 209 9.60 -27.28 18.27
CA ALA A 209 9.18 -27.98 17.07
C ALA A 209 10.17 -27.74 15.91
N ALA A 210 10.62 -26.48 15.71
CA ALA A 210 11.63 -26.14 14.71
C ALA A 210 12.97 -26.84 14.97
N THR A 211 13.44 -26.90 16.23
CA THR A 211 14.65 -27.63 16.61
C THR A 211 14.56 -29.10 16.21
N GLN A 212 13.41 -29.75 16.43
CA GLN A 212 13.23 -31.14 16.02
C GLN A 212 13.20 -31.26 14.49
N ALA A 213 12.53 -30.35 13.78
CA ALA A 213 12.44 -30.33 12.32
C ALA A 213 13.82 -30.31 11.63
N GLY A 214 14.69 -29.40 12.08
CA GLY A 214 16.04 -29.34 11.57
C GLY A 214 16.83 -30.63 11.84
N ARG A 215 16.61 -31.28 12.99
CA ARG A 215 17.26 -32.57 13.32
C ARG A 215 17.04 -33.66 12.29
N PHE A 216 15.88 -33.69 11.67
CA PHE A 216 15.57 -34.69 10.66
C PHE A 216 15.93 -34.24 9.26
N HIS A 217 15.81 -32.96 8.94
CA HIS A 217 16.22 -32.45 7.63
C HIS A 217 17.68 -32.81 7.32
N GLY A 218 18.57 -32.62 8.30
CA GLY A 218 19.98 -32.99 8.19
C GLY A 218 20.23 -34.49 7.93
N ILE A 219 19.27 -35.35 8.26
CA ILE A 219 19.34 -36.80 7.98
C ILE A 219 18.85 -37.11 6.55
N ILE A 220 17.87 -36.36 6.04
CA ILE A 220 17.22 -36.63 4.74
C ILE A 220 18.02 -36.06 3.56
N THR A 221 18.62 -34.87 3.67
CA THR A 221 19.27 -34.17 2.55
C THR A 221 20.64 -34.69 2.16
N ARG A 222 21.03 -35.90 2.61
CA ARG A 222 22.29 -36.50 2.17
C ARG A 222 22.19 -36.92 0.70
N PRO A 223 23.00 -36.34 -0.22
CA PRO A 223 22.89 -36.63 -1.66
C PRO A 223 23.28 -38.06 -2.04
N ASP A 224 24.00 -38.78 -1.18
CA ASP A 224 24.61 -40.08 -1.48
C ASP A 224 23.72 -41.28 -1.14
N ARG A 225 22.46 -41.29 -1.60
CA ARG A 225 21.69 -42.55 -1.60
C ARG A 225 22.21 -43.59 -2.62
N GLY A 226 23.12 -43.20 -3.51
CA GLY A 226 23.69 -44.09 -4.54
C GLY A 226 25.15 -44.52 -4.35
N ALA A 227 25.92 -43.91 -3.44
CA ALA A 227 27.32 -44.27 -3.24
C ALA A 227 27.45 -45.36 -2.16
N SER A 228 27.53 -46.61 -2.58
CA SER A 228 27.96 -47.73 -1.74
C SER A 228 29.40 -47.48 -1.27
N PHE A 229 29.58 -46.81 -0.14
CA PHE A 229 30.88 -46.74 0.54
C PHE A 229 31.13 -48.07 1.27
N PRO A 230 32.04 -48.93 0.79
CA PRO A 230 32.38 -50.16 1.50
C PRO A 230 33.37 -49.78 2.60
N GLY A 231 32.96 -49.88 3.87
CA GLY A 231 33.90 -49.85 5.01
C GLY A 231 33.56 -48.94 6.19
N ALA A 232 32.59 -48.01 6.07
CA ALA A 232 32.15 -47.24 7.23
C ALA A 232 31.16 -48.05 8.08
N SER A 233 31.54 -48.36 9.33
CA SER A 233 30.67 -49.05 10.30
C SER A 233 29.32 -48.32 10.43
N GLY A 234 28.23 -49.08 10.57
CA GLY A 234 26.88 -48.50 10.70
C GLY A 234 26.77 -47.47 11.84
N VAL A 235 27.59 -47.64 12.88
CA VAL A 235 27.66 -46.73 14.04
C VAL A 235 28.20 -45.35 13.66
N ALA A 236 29.28 -45.26 12.85
CA ALA A 236 29.83 -43.98 12.42
C ALA A 236 28.85 -43.18 11.55
N ARG A 237 28.05 -43.88 10.72
CA ARG A 237 26.99 -43.26 9.90
C ARG A 237 25.85 -42.71 10.74
N LEU A 238 25.44 -43.45 11.77
CA LEU A 238 24.41 -42.99 12.71
C LEU A 238 24.88 -41.79 13.55
N GLN A 239 26.13 -41.81 14.03
CA GLN A 239 26.71 -40.68 14.77
C GLN A 239 26.84 -39.42 13.91
N GLN A 240 27.27 -39.56 12.64
CA GLN A 240 27.35 -38.44 11.71
C GLN A 240 25.96 -37.90 11.33
N ALA A 241 24.99 -38.77 11.07
CA ALA A 241 23.61 -38.34 10.81
C ALA A 241 23.00 -37.61 12.01
N SER A 242 23.27 -38.10 13.23
CA SER A 242 22.84 -37.45 14.47
C SER A 242 23.46 -36.07 14.66
N SER A 243 24.75 -35.88 14.35
CA SER A 243 25.41 -34.58 14.52
C SER A 243 24.95 -33.54 13.50
N ILE A 244 24.77 -33.95 12.23
CA ILE A 244 24.19 -33.10 11.18
C ILE A 244 22.75 -32.72 11.54
N GLY A 245 21.98 -33.67 12.06
CA GLY A 245 20.67 -33.38 12.61
C GLY A 245 20.73 -32.33 13.72
N ILE A 246 21.52 -32.55 14.77
CA ILE A 246 21.63 -31.58 15.87
C ILE A 246 21.98 -30.17 15.36
N ALA A 247 22.88 -30.05 14.38
CA ALA A 247 23.25 -28.79 13.77
C ALA A 247 22.09 -28.13 13.01
N ALA A 248 21.41 -28.86 12.14
CA ALA A 248 20.27 -28.36 11.39
C ALA A 248 19.09 -27.98 12.32
N GLY A 249 18.91 -28.70 13.43
CA GLY A 249 17.96 -28.33 14.48
C GLY A 249 18.24 -26.96 15.08
N ARG A 250 19.51 -26.69 15.40
CA ARG A 250 19.91 -25.37 15.93
C ARG A 250 19.71 -24.25 14.92
N ILE A 251 19.91 -24.52 13.62
CA ILE A 251 19.66 -23.54 12.56
C ILE A 251 18.17 -23.20 12.51
N ALA A 252 17.30 -24.21 12.46
CA ALA A 252 15.85 -23.98 12.44
C ALA A 252 15.34 -23.23 13.70
N GLU A 253 15.92 -23.51 14.87
CA GLU A 253 15.64 -22.77 16.10
C GLU A 253 16.10 -21.31 16.02
N ALA A 254 17.31 -21.07 15.50
CA ALA A 254 17.85 -19.73 15.32
C ALA A 254 17.01 -18.91 14.32
N ASP A 255 16.55 -19.51 13.22
CA ASP A 255 15.67 -18.89 12.24
C ASP A 255 14.33 -18.47 12.87
N PHE A 256 13.79 -19.34 13.74
CA PHE A 256 12.56 -19.08 14.48
C PHE A 256 12.73 -17.89 15.44
N TRP A 257 13.79 -17.90 16.26
CA TRP A 257 14.07 -16.79 17.19
C TRP A 257 14.37 -15.48 16.46
N SER A 258 15.10 -15.53 15.33
CA SER A 258 15.37 -14.34 14.49
C SER A 258 14.07 -13.69 14.01
N SER A 259 13.09 -14.51 13.61
CA SER A 259 11.78 -14.03 13.15
C SER A 259 10.96 -13.41 14.29
N ILE A 260 10.98 -14.01 15.49
CA ILE A 260 10.35 -13.44 16.70
C ILE A 260 11.02 -12.13 17.10
N SER A 261 12.35 -12.06 17.08
CA SER A 261 13.11 -10.85 17.37
C SER A 261 12.79 -9.73 16.40
N THR A 262 12.59 -10.04 15.12
CA THR A 262 12.21 -9.05 14.09
C THR A 262 10.79 -8.53 14.32
N ASP A 263 9.83 -9.41 14.58
CA ASP A 263 8.46 -9.01 14.93
C ASP A 263 8.45 -8.10 16.17
N ALA A 264 9.21 -8.46 17.21
CA ALA A 264 9.36 -7.68 18.44
C ALA A 264 10.01 -6.31 18.19
N ALA A 265 11.05 -6.25 17.36
CA ALA A 265 11.72 -5.01 17.02
C ALA A 265 10.80 -4.04 16.28
N HIS A 266 9.95 -4.53 15.36
CA HIS A 266 8.96 -3.67 14.70
C HIS A 266 7.92 -3.11 15.69
N ILE A 267 7.50 -3.91 16.67
CA ILE A 267 6.58 -3.46 17.73
C ILE A 267 7.23 -2.38 18.59
N ASP A 268 8.49 -2.54 18.97
CA ASP A 268 9.24 -1.52 19.73
C ASP A 268 9.46 -0.23 18.92
N GLN A 269 9.47 -0.33 17.58
CA GLN A 269 9.50 0.82 16.66
C GLN A 269 8.12 1.46 16.44
N GLY A 270 7.07 0.97 17.12
CA GLY A 270 5.72 1.53 17.07
C GLY A 270 4.79 0.90 16.05
N ALA A 271 5.16 -0.22 15.42
CA ALA A 271 4.24 -0.96 14.56
C ALA A 271 3.08 -1.54 15.38
N ALA A 272 1.85 -1.34 14.91
CA ALA A 272 0.68 -1.94 15.55
C ALA A 272 0.70 -3.46 15.41
N ALA A 273 0.23 -4.18 16.45
CA ALA A 273 0.18 -5.64 16.47
C ALA A 273 -0.61 -6.22 15.27
N SER A 274 -1.71 -5.56 14.88
CA SER A 274 -2.50 -5.92 13.70
C SER A 274 -1.72 -5.80 12.38
N ILE A 275 -0.78 -4.86 12.27
CA ILE A 275 0.10 -4.77 11.10
C ILE A 275 1.03 -5.98 11.08
N ILE A 276 1.68 -6.29 12.20
CA ILE A 276 2.57 -7.46 12.34
C ILE A 276 1.85 -8.78 12.06
N ALA A 277 0.60 -8.93 12.49
CA ALA A 277 -0.21 -10.10 12.19
C ALA A 277 -0.39 -10.30 10.67
N GLY A 278 -0.50 -9.22 9.90
CA GLY A 278 -0.65 -9.26 8.43
C GLY A 278 0.65 -9.30 7.63
N SER A 279 1.79 -8.98 8.23
CA SER A 279 3.10 -9.03 7.56
C SER A 279 3.50 -10.47 7.19
N PRO A 280 4.41 -10.66 6.22
CA PRO A 280 4.95 -11.99 5.87
C PRO A 280 5.38 -12.77 7.12
N LEU A 281 5.08 -14.07 7.16
CA LEU A 281 5.43 -14.91 8.31
C LEU A 281 6.95 -14.94 8.58
N TRP A 282 7.78 -14.69 7.58
CA TRP A 282 9.25 -14.68 7.71
C TRP A 282 9.80 -13.35 7.20
N PRO A 283 9.91 -12.31 8.05
CA PRO A 283 10.17 -10.93 7.60
C PRO A 283 11.53 -10.70 6.91
N GLN A 284 12.55 -11.50 7.23
CA GLN A 284 13.90 -11.34 6.69
C GLN A 284 14.14 -12.22 5.46
N SER A 285 13.68 -13.47 5.53
CA SER A 285 13.63 -14.44 4.44
C SER A 285 12.98 -15.71 4.98
N GLN A 286 12.23 -16.42 4.15
CA GLN A 286 11.74 -17.75 4.50
C GLN A 286 12.91 -18.74 4.60
N PRO A 287 13.06 -19.52 5.68
CA PRO A 287 14.09 -20.55 5.78
C PRO A 287 13.89 -21.68 4.76
N ASP A 288 14.98 -22.24 4.25
CA ASP A 288 14.97 -23.27 3.18
C ASP A 288 14.17 -24.53 3.51
N TRP A 289 14.05 -24.87 4.80
CA TRP A 289 13.27 -26.02 5.25
C TRP A 289 11.76 -25.80 5.15
N VAL A 290 11.30 -24.54 5.19
CA VAL A 290 9.86 -24.22 5.21
C VAL A 290 9.21 -24.58 3.88
N PRO A 291 9.70 -24.14 2.69
CA PRO A 291 9.11 -24.54 1.42
C PRO A 291 9.08 -26.05 1.25
N LEU A 292 10.14 -26.76 1.65
CA LEU A 292 10.21 -28.21 1.53
C LEU A 292 9.11 -28.91 2.32
N PHE A 293 9.03 -28.68 3.63
CA PHE A 293 8.02 -29.34 4.45
C PHE A 293 6.60 -28.86 4.12
N TRP A 294 6.45 -27.60 3.73
CA TRP A 294 5.15 -27.07 3.35
C TRP A 294 4.63 -27.69 2.05
N GLN A 295 5.46 -27.82 1.00
CA GLN A 295 5.02 -28.43 -0.27
C GLN A 295 4.66 -29.90 -0.09
N ASP A 296 5.44 -30.65 0.71
CA ASP A 296 5.14 -32.04 1.04
C ASP A 296 3.80 -32.15 1.82
N LEU A 297 3.58 -31.33 2.85
CA LEU A 297 2.31 -31.28 3.58
C LEU A 297 1.13 -30.94 2.66
N LYS A 298 1.30 -29.93 1.80
CA LYS A 298 0.30 -29.48 0.84
C LYS A 298 -0.09 -30.59 -0.13
N ALA A 299 0.90 -31.30 -0.68
CA ALA A 299 0.69 -32.43 -1.58
C ALA A 299 -0.09 -33.57 -0.89
N GLU A 300 0.26 -33.91 0.35
CA GLU A 300 -0.44 -34.95 1.12
C GLU A 300 -1.89 -34.57 1.45
N LEU A 301 -2.13 -33.31 1.85
CA LEU A 301 -3.49 -32.82 2.10
C LEU A 301 -4.33 -32.84 0.82
N HIS A 302 -3.77 -32.41 -0.31
CA HIS A 302 -4.47 -32.42 -1.60
C HIS A 302 -4.78 -33.84 -2.10
N ALA A 303 -3.86 -34.79 -1.88
CA ALA A 303 -4.07 -36.20 -2.24
C ALA A 303 -5.27 -36.86 -1.53
N SER A 304 -5.79 -36.25 -0.46
CA SER A 304 -7.00 -36.72 0.22
C SER A 304 -8.32 -36.39 -0.51
N ASN A 305 -8.31 -35.50 -1.52
CA ASN A 305 -9.49 -35.08 -2.29
C ASN A 305 -10.66 -34.58 -1.42
N GLN A 306 -10.36 -33.74 -0.42
CA GLN A 306 -11.35 -33.14 0.49
C GLN A 306 -11.28 -31.62 0.48
N ASP A 307 -11.01 -31.00 -0.67
CA ASP A 307 -10.98 -29.54 -0.85
C ASP A 307 -10.03 -28.77 0.08
N TRP A 308 -8.92 -29.41 0.45
CA TRP A 308 -7.88 -28.80 1.31
C TRP A 308 -7.23 -27.55 0.73
N PHE A 309 -7.48 -27.24 -0.56
CA PHE A 309 -6.99 -26.03 -1.20
C PHE A 309 -7.41 -24.76 -0.43
N VAL A 310 -8.58 -24.75 0.22
CA VAL A 310 -9.05 -23.59 1.00
C VAL A 310 -8.13 -23.22 2.16
N TRP A 311 -7.55 -24.22 2.84
CA TRP A 311 -6.61 -24.03 3.95
C TRP A 311 -5.19 -23.80 3.45
N THR A 312 -4.78 -24.49 2.38
CA THR A 312 -3.43 -24.31 1.85
C THR A 312 -3.26 -22.94 1.20
N ALA A 313 -4.26 -22.45 0.47
CA ALA A 313 -4.27 -21.09 -0.06
C ALA A 313 -4.32 -20.05 1.06
N TRP A 314 -5.12 -20.31 2.11
CA TRP A 314 -5.15 -19.44 3.29
C TRP A 314 -3.78 -19.34 3.96
N TYR A 315 -3.05 -20.44 4.10
CA TYR A 315 -1.71 -20.43 4.68
C TYR A 315 -0.66 -19.79 3.78
N ASP A 316 -0.71 -20.05 2.47
CA ASP A 316 0.18 -19.43 1.47
C ASP A 316 0.11 -17.90 1.54
N ASP A 317 -1.09 -17.36 1.72
CA ASP A 317 -1.28 -15.92 1.89
C ASP A 317 -0.59 -15.37 3.15
N ARG A 318 -0.45 -16.17 4.22
CA ARG A 318 0.26 -15.74 5.44
C ARG A 318 1.75 -15.82 5.29
N LEU A 319 2.24 -16.86 4.60
CA LEU A 319 3.64 -16.94 4.22
C LEU A 319 4.05 -15.68 3.45
N ALA A 320 3.20 -15.22 2.52
CA ALA A 320 3.46 -14.05 1.68
C ALA A 320 3.10 -12.69 2.32
N GLY A 321 2.32 -12.66 3.41
CA GLY A 321 1.89 -11.40 4.03
C GLY A 321 0.73 -10.71 3.29
N HIS A 322 -0.17 -11.49 2.70
CA HIS A 322 -1.36 -11.05 1.98
C HIS A 322 -2.63 -11.33 2.81
N PRO A 323 -2.93 -10.55 3.87
CA PRO A 323 -4.17 -10.73 4.61
C PRO A 323 -5.37 -10.48 3.68
N ARG A 324 -6.42 -11.33 3.77
CA ARG A 324 -7.65 -11.12 2.99
C ARG A 324 -8.61 -10.17 3.72
N SER A 325 -9.78 -9.93 3.11
CA SER A 325 -10.85 -9.15 3.72
C SER A 325 -11.31 -9.79 5.04
N GLN A 326 -11.67 -8.97 6.03
CA GLN A 326 -12.11 -9.46 7.35
C GLN A 326 -13.26 -10.48 7.23
N GLY A 327 -14.23 -10.24 6.35
CA GLY A 327 -15.34 -11.16 6.12
C GLY A 327 -14.87 -12.56 5.69
N ARG A 328 -13.87 -12.63 4.80
CA ARG A 328 -13.33 -13.91 4.35
C ARG A 328 -12.56 -14.64 5.44
N GLU A 329 -11.89 -13.89 6.31
CA GLU A 329 -11.16 -14.46 7.44
C GLU A 329 -12.07 -15.01 8.52
N LEU A 330 -13.20 -14.33 8.76
CA LEU A 330 -14.23 -14.80 9.67
C LEU A 330 -14.86 -16.12 9.23
N ILE A 331 -14.93 -16.41 7.92
CA ILE A 331 -15.45 -17.69 7.42
C ILE A 331 -14.67 -18.88 8.01
N TYR A 332 -13.34 -18.79 8.08
CA TYR A 332 -12.52 -19.88 8.62
C TYR A 332 -12.69 -20.04 10.14
N ALA A 333 -12.94 -18.94 10.86
CA ALA A 333 -13.07 -18.94 12.31
C ALA A 333 -14.49 -19.25 12.82
N GLN A 334 -15.53 -18.93 12.05
CA GLN A 334 -16.94 -18.96 12.48
C GLN A 334 -17.76 -20.14 11.90
N ILE A 335 -17.09 -21.23 11.49
CA ILE A 335 -17.78 -22.45 11.06
C ILE A 335 -18.42 -23.13 12.27
N GLU A 336 -19.67 -23.54 12.13
CA GLU A 336 -20.44 -24.18 13.20
C GLU A 336 -19.79 -25.47 13.69
N ASN A 337 -19.68 -25.63 15.02
CA ASN A 337 -19.07 -26.81 15.67
C ASN A 337 -19.67 -28.15 15.24
N ALA A 338 -20.94 -28.18 14.84
CA ALA A 338 -21.59 -29.38 14.33
C ALA A 338 -20.93 -29.89 13.03
N LEU A 339 -20.51 -28.99 12.13
CA LEU A 339 -19.83 -29.35 10.88
C LEU A 339 -18.43 -29.90 11.13
N TRP A 340 -17.71 -29.37 12.11
CA TRP A 340 -16.37 -29.88 12.46
C TRP A 340 -16.37 -31.34 12.90
N ARG A 341 -17.46 -31.83 13.49
CA ARG A 341 -17.60 -33.25 13.87
C ARG A 341 -17.86 -34.17 12.67
N GLN A 342 -18.26 -33.61 11.52
CA GLN A 342 -18.52 -34.37 10.30
C GLN A 342 -17.24 -34.59 9.47
N GLY A 343 -16.17 -33.85 9.79
CA GLY A 343 -14.84 -34.03 9.23
C GLY A 343 -14.48 -33.00 8.16
N PRO A 344 -13.25 -33.10 7.60
CA PRO A 344 -12.69 -32.07 6.73
C PRO A 344 -13.44 -31.84 5.43
N ALA A 345 -14.02 -32.88 4.81
CA ALA A 345 -14.77 -32.71 3.56
C ALA A 345 -15.94 -31.74 3.73
N GLU A 346 -16.78 -31.96 4.74
CA GLU A 346 -17.96 -31.11 5.03
C GLU A 346 -17.55 -29.70 5.47
N VAL A 347 -16.50 -29.58 6.29
CA VAL A 347 -15.98 -28.28 6.72
C VAL A 347 -15.44 -27.48 5.54
N ASN A 348 -14.63 -28.11 4.69
CA ASN A 348 -14.00 -27.44 3.56
C ASN A 348 -15.03 -27.04 2.51
N ALA A 349 -16.03 -27.89 2.25
CA ALA A 349 -17.16 -27.56 1.37
C ALA A 349 -17.95 -26.34 1.89
N GLU A 350 -18.20 -26.24 3.21
CA GLU A 350 -18.88 -25.08 3.77
C GLU A 350 -18.02 -23.80 3.66
N ILE A 351 -16.70 -23.90 3.82
CA ILE A 351 -15.78 -22.77 3.58
C ILE A 351 -15.90 -22.29 2.14
N VAL A 352 -15.82 -23.20 1.17
CA VAL A 352 -15.98 -22.88 -0.26
C VAL A 352 -17.30 -22.16 -0.49
N ARG A 353 -18.42 -22.76 -0.05
CA ARG A 353 -19.76 -22.19 -0.21
C ARG A 353 -19.88 -20.78 0.39
N ARG A 354 -19.33 -20.55 1.59
CA ARG A 354 -19.36 -19.23 2.23
C ARG A 354 -18.45 -18.22 1.53
N ILE A 355 -17.30 -18.65 1.02
CA ILE A 355 -16.40 -17.78 0.25
C ILE A 355 -17.10 -17.37 -1.05
N GLU A 356 -17.69 -18.30 -1.79
CA GLU A 356 -18.46 -18.02 -3.01
C GLU A 356 -19.69 -17.14 -2.76
N ALA A 357 -20.31 -17.25 -1.59
CA ALA A 357 -21.42 -16.39 -1.20
C ALA A 357 -20.97 -14.96 -0.82
N LEU A 358 -19.77 -14.82 -0.24
CA LEU A 358 -19.20 -13.53 0.16
C LEU A 358 -18.54 -12.80 -1.02
N GLU A 359 -17.87 -13.57 -1.86
CA GLU A 359 -17.19 -13.14 -3.08
C GLU A 359 -17.97 -13.76 -4.23
N PRO A 360 -19.02 -13.08 -4.76
CA PRO A 360 -19.75 -13.62 -5.91
C PRO A 360 -18.77 -13.99 -7.03
N PRO A 361 -19.11 -14.99 -7.85
CA PRO A 361 -18.21 -15.56 -8.84
C PRO A 361 -17.43 -14.46 -9.55
N PRO A 362 -16.10 -14.58 -9.66
CA PRO A 362 -15.29 -13.48 -10.17
C PRO A 362 -15.83 -13.10 -11.55
N LEU A 363 -15.74 -11.81 -11.90
CA LEU A 363 -16.41 -11.21 -13.06
C LEU A 363 -16.31 -12.05 -14.34
N HIS A 364 -15.26 -12.85 -14.53
CA HIS A 364 -15.12 -13.78 -15.64
C HIS A 364 -16.20 -14.87 -15.74
N GLU A 365 -16.81 -15.35 -14.65
CA GLU A 365 -17.90 -16.34 -14.67
C GLU A 365 -19.25 -15.65 -14.92
N LEU A 366 -19.43 -14.42 -14.44
CA LEU A 366 -20.55 -13.56 -14.84
C LEU A 366 -20.44 -13.13 -16.30
N LEU A 367 -19.23 -12.84 -16.78
CA LEU A 367 -18.95 -12.58 -18.20
C LEU A 367 -19.08 -13.85 -19.01
N ARG A 368 -18.67 -15.03 -18.51
CA ARG A 368 -18.89 -16.32 -19.17
C ARG A 368 -20.36 -16.69 -19.24
N THR A 369 -21.17 -16.37 -18.23
CA THR A 369 -22.62 -16.60 -18.28
C THR A 369 -23.34 -15.57 -19.13
N LEU A 370 -22.83 -14.34 -19.21
CA LEU A 370 -23.25 -13.35 -20.21
C LEU A 370 -22.85 -13.80 -21.62
N ASP A 371 -21.65 -14.35 -21.79
CA ASP A 371 -21.11 -14.92 -23.03
C ASP A 371 -21.88 -16.19 -23.42
N ASP A 372 -22.28 -17.05 -22.48
CA ASP A 372 -23.13 -18.22 -22.76
C ASP A 372 -24.58 -17.79 -23.11
N ALA A 373 -25.03 -16.65 -22.58
CA ALA A 373 -26.31 -16.05 -22.92
C ALA A 373 -26.27 -15.31 -24.27
N THR A 374 -25.14 -14.73 -24.67
CA THR A 374 -24.93 -14.06 -25.96
C THR A 374 -24.42 -15.01 -27.06
N ALA A 375 -23.72 -16.09 -26.73
CA ALA A 375 -23.25 -17.13 -27.66
C ALA A 375 -24.39 -17.98 -28.24
N LYS A 376 -25.59 -17.88 -27.66
CA LYS A 376 -26.82 -18.34 -28.33
C LYS A 376 -27.29 -17.42 -29.46
N GLY A 377 -26.57 -16.36 -29.82
CA GLY A 377 -26.95 -15.51 -30.96
C GLY A 377 -25.98 -14.44 -31.50
N ALA A 378 -24.75 -14.24 -31.00
CA ALA A 378 -23.87 -13.16 -31.48
C ALA A 378 -22.51 -13.66 -32.01
N SER A 379 -22.16 -13.18 -33.21
CA SER A 379 -20.92 -13.48 -33.94
C SER A 379 -19.68 -12.86 -33.29
N GLU A 380 -18.49 -13.29 -33.79
CA GLU A 380 -17.09 -12.85 -33.55
C GLU A 380 -16.78 -11.33 -33.44
N ASP A 381 -17.77 -10.45 -33.39
CA ASP A 381 -17.62 -8.98 -33.46
C ASP A 381 -17.62 -8.28 -32.07
N LEU A 382 -17.45 -9.04 -30.98
CA LEU A 382 -17.60 -8.56 -29.59
C LEU A 382 -16.27 -8.41 -28.83
N MET A 383 -15.22 -7.91 -29.49
CA MET A 383 -14.13 -7.32 -28.71
C MET A 383 -14.62 -5.98 -28.14
N PRO A 384 -14.65 -5.77 -26.80
CA PRO A 384 -14.89 -4.44 -26.25
C PRO A 384 -13.98 -3.42 -26.94
N PRO A 385 -14.55 -2.29 -27.37
CA PRO A 385 -13.82 -1.30 -28.13
C PRO A 385 -12.58 -0.86 -27.35
N PRO A 386 -11.44 -0.65 -28.04
CA PRO A 386 -10.22 -0.21 -27.38
C PRO A 386 -10.50 1.07 -26.59
N LEU A 387 -9.97 1.14 -25.36
CA LEU A 387 -10.03 2.36 -24.56
C LEU A 387 -9.45 3.52 -25.39
N PRO A 388 -10.10 4.70 -25.41
CA PRO A 388 -9.59 5.84 -26.15
C PRO A 388 -8.13 6.16 -25.77
N GLU A 389 -7.37 6.67 -26.73
CA GLU A 389 -6.03 7.20 -26.47
C GLU A 389 -6.11 8.54 -25.73
N GLN A 390 -5.13 8.80 -24.86
CA GLN A 390 -5.03 10.09 -24.21
C GLN A 390 -4.60 11.15 -25.25
N VAL A 391 -5.22 12.32 -25.19
CA VAL A 391 -4.92 13.44 -26.09
C VAL A 391 -3.61 14.10 -25.65
N PRO A 392 -2.55 14.11 -26.49
CA PRO A 392 -1.23 14.60 -26.11
C PRO A 392 -1.17 16.12 -25.91
N THR A 393 -2.12 16.86 -26.50
CA THR A 393 -2.29 18.32 -26.35
C THR A 393 -2.90 18.71 -24.99
N ALA A 394 -2.89 17.83 -24.01
CA ALA A 394 -3.45 18.05 -22.68
C ALA A 394 -2.56 17.37 -21.63
N THR A 395 -2.90 17.53 -20.35
CA THR A 395 -2.18 16.82 -19.31
C THR A 395 -2.46 15.33 -19.45
N THR A 396 -1.40 14.54 -19.54
CA THR A 396 -1.48 13.09 -19.64
C THR A 396 -1.14 12.46 -18.30
N PHE A 397 -1.71 11.28 -18.05
CA PHE A 397 -1.62 10.59 -16.78
C PHE A 397 -1.11 9.17 -16.97
N ARG A 398 -0.35 8.67 -16.01
CA ARG A 398 0.10 7.27 -15.96
C ARG A 398 0.07 6.76 -14.54
N THR A 399 -0.05 5.45 -14.38
CA THR A 399 0.19 4.82 -13.08
C THR A 399 1.70 4.77 -12.84
N ASN A 400 2.16 5.33 -11.72
CA ASN A 400 3.56 5.33 -11.32
C ASN A 400 3.98 3.98 -10.70
N SER A 401 5.25 3.86 -10.27
CA SER A 401 5.76 2.63 -9.66
C SER A 401 5.11 2.24 -8.34
N GLU A 402 4.44 3.18 -7.66
CA GLU A 402 3.72 2.93 -6.42
C GLU A 402 2.30 2.43 -6.70
N GLY A 403 1.80 2.53 -7.93
CA GLY A 403 0.43 2.20 -8.29
C GLY A 403 -0.53 3.40 -8.24
N LEU A 404 -0.02 4.62 -7.99
CA LEU A 404 -0.80 5.85 -7.98
C LEU A 404 -0.88 6.46 -9.39
N ILE A 405 -2.01 7.09 -9.72
CA ILE A 405 -2.16 7.88 -10.95
C ILE A 405 -1.40 9.19 -10.78
N ASP A 406 -0.45 9.42 -11.66
CA ASP A 406 0.46 10.56 -11.63
C ASP A 406 0.48 11.28 -12.99
N VAL A 407 0.93 12.53 -12.98
CA VAL A 407 1.11 13.33 -14.20
C VAL A 407 2.32 12.79 -14.97
N VAL A 408 2.17 12.59 -16.27
CA VAL A 408 3.31 12.30 -17.15
C VAL A 408 4.07 13.61 -17.39
N PRO A 409 5.38 13.66 -17.12
CA PRO A 409 6.18 14.84 -17.47
C PRO A 409 6.09 15.15 -18.95
N ASP A 410 5.81 16.41 -19.28
CA ASP A 410 5.74 16.92 -20.65
C ASP A 410 6.76 18.05 -20.88
N PRO A 411 8.06 17.68 -20.96
CA PRO A 411 9.13 18.65 -21.19
C PRO A 411 8.96 19.37 -22.53
N PRO A 412 9.59 20.55 -22.71
CA PRO A 412 9.65 21.20 -24.00
C PRO A 412 10.28 20.29 -25.04
N SER A 413 9.97 20.54 -26.31
CA SER A 413 10.55 19.79 -27.42
C SER A 413 12.10 19.81 -27.34
N PRO A 414 12.79 18.74 -27.75
CA PRO A 414 14.25 18.72 -27.77
C PRO A 414 14.84 19.90 -28.55
N GLU A 415 14.16 20.31 -29.62
CA GLU A 415 14.51 21.49 -30.42
C GLU A 415 14.47 22.77 -29.57
N ALA A 416 13.35 23.04 -28.88
CA ALA A 416 13.22 24.20 -27.98
C ALA A 416 14.24 24.16 -26.82
N VAL A 417 14.55 22.97 -26.29
CA VAL A 417 15.58 22.82 -25.26
C VAL A 417 16.97 23.15 -25.79
N THR A 418 17.27 22.89 -27.06
CA THR A 418 18.60 23.18 -27.64
C THR A 418 18.74 24.56 -28.27
N ASP A 419 17.62 25.20 -28.61
CA ASP A 419 17.60 26.55 -29.16
C ASP A 419 18.03 27.59 -28.10
N THR A 420 19.07 28.34 -28.44
CA THR A 420 19.63 29.39 -27.56
C THR A 420 18.60 30.50 -27.33
N LEU A 421 17.85 30.88 -28.37
CA LEU A 421 16.85 31.93 -28.25
C LEU A 421 15.70 31.51 -27.31
N GLN A 422 15.26 30.25 -27.39
CA GLN A 422 14.23 29.72 -26.49
C GLN A 422 14.70 29.69 -25.03
N ARG A 423 15.97 29.35 -24.78
CA ARG A 423 16.54 29.41 -23.43
C ARG A 423 16.58 30.84 -22.89
N GLU A 424 17.03 31.80 -23.69
CA GLU A 424 17.06 33.22 -23.29
C GLU A 424 15.64 33.74 -22.99
N LEU A 425 14.65 33.41 -23.83
CA LEU A 425 13.25 33.77 -23.59
C LEU A 425 12.68 33.12 -22.33
N TYR A 426 13.06 31.87 -22.05
CA TYR A 426 12.65 31.16 -20.84
C TYR A 426 13.26 31.79 -19.58
N GLU A 427 14.55 32.09 -19.59
CA GLU A 427 15.25 32.75 -18.48
C GLU A 427 14.67 34.15 -18.22
N GLU A 428 14.40 34.92 -19.28
CA GLU A 428 13.76 36.23 -19.17
C GLU A 428 12.33 36.11 -18.63
N THR A 429 11.56 35.10 -19.06
CA THR A 429 10.22 34.82 -18.52
C THR A 429 10.28 34.55 -17.02
N ARG A 430 11.25 33.75 -16.56
CA ARG A 430 11.45 33.46 -15.13
C ARG A 430 11.82 34.71 -14.35
N PHE A 431 12.79 35.48 -14.85
CA PHE A 431 13.21 36.72 -14.23
C PHE A 431 12.06 37.72 -14.08
N LYS A 432 11.20 37.85 -15.10
CA LYS A 432 10.01 38.71 -15.03
C LYS A 432 8.95 38.17 -14.08
N ALA A 433 8.75 36.86 -14.01
CA ALA A 433 7.84 36.24 -13.05
C ALA A 433 8.31 36.50 -11.61
N ASP A 434 9.61 36.34 -11.34
CA ASP A 434 10.25 36.70 -10.07
C ASP A 434 10.02 38.16 -9.69
N ARG A 435 10.22 39.08 -10.64
CA ARG A 435 9.97 40.50 -10.41
C ARG A 435 8.51 40.81 -10.09
N LEU A 436 7.57 40.14 -10.77
CA LEU A 436 6.14 40.31 -10.51
C LEU A 436 5.77 39.87 -9.08
N ILE A 437 6.24 38.70 -8.63
CA ILE A 437 5.95 38.21 -7.27
C ILE A 437 6.62 39.08 -6.19
N GLN A 438 7.79 39.68 -6.47
CA GLN A 438 8.49 40.58 -5.55
C GLN A 438 7.74 41.89 -5.25
N LEU A 439 6.72 42.26 -6.04
CA LEU A 439 5.84 43.38 -5.71
C LEU A 439 5.04 43.14 -4.41
N GLY A 440 4.88 41.87 -4.01
CA GLY A 440 4.27 41.44 -2.76
C GLY A 440 2.74 41.35 -2.80
N HIS A 441 2.18 40.54 -1.89
CA HIS A 441 0.74 40.25 -1.82
C HIS A 441 -0.14 41.51 -1.74
N ASN A 442 0.31 42.55 -1.04
CA ASN A 442 -0.46 43.79 -0.88
C ASN A 442 -0.66 44.55 -2.19
N GLN A 443 0.31 44.49 -3.11
CA GLN A 443 0.22 45.19 -4.40
C GLN A 443 -0.49 44.33 -5.45
N LEU A 444 -0.29 43.01 -5.39
CA LEU A 444 -0.86 42.07 -6.34
C LEU A 444 -2.35 41.79 -6.10
N GLY A 445 -2.82 41.85 -4.84
CA GLY A 445 -4.20 41.50 -4.50
C GLY A 445 -4.55 40.08 -4.99
N ASP A 446 -5.68 39.95 -5.69
CA ASP A 446 -6.14 38.68 -6.25
C ASP A 446 -5.20 38.06 -7.31
N LEU A 447 -4.25 38.84 -7.85
CA LEU A 447 -3.23 38.34 -8.77
C LEU A 447 -2.13 37.55 -8.05
N SER A 448 -1.98 37.67 -6.72
CA SER A 448 -0.82 37.11 -6.03
C SER A 448 -0.76 35.59 -6.13
N ILE A 449 -1.90 34.90 -6.00
CA ILE A 449 -1.96 33.44 -6.07
C ILE A 449 -1.71 32.95 -7.50
N PRO A 450 -2.40 33.45 -8.55
CA PRO A 450 -2.08 33.10 -9.93
C PRO A 450 -0.63 33.38 -10.33
N ALA A 451 -0.06 34.52 -9.92
CA ALA A 451 1.33 34.87 -10.23
C ALA A 451 2.32 33.90 -9.58
N GLN A 452 2.11 33.56 -8.30
CA GLN A 452 2.96 32.58 -7.60
C GLN A 452 2.88 31.20 -8.26
N ARG A 453 1.67 30.73 -8.59
CA ARG A 453 1.49 29.43 -9.27
C ARG A 453 2.18 29.37 -10.62
N PHE A 454 2.04 30.44 -11.41
CA PHE A 454 2.74 30.55 -12.69
C PHE A 454 4.25 30.49 -12.48
N HIS A 455 4.80 31.27 -11.55
CA HIS A 455 6.21 31.20 -11.17
C HIS A 455 6.64 29.78 -10.78
N ASP A 456 5.89 29.08 -9.92
CA ASP A 456 6.24 27.73 -9.44
C ASP A 456 6.21 26.66 -10.56
N SER A 457 5.52 26.95 -11.67
CA SER A 457 5.54 26.12 -12.87
C SER A 457 6.83 26.29 -13.69
N LEU A 458 7.50 27.44 -13.57
CA LEU A 458 8.75 27.75 -14.28
C LEU A 458 9.95 27.20 -13.51
N LYS A 459 10.26 25.91 -13.74
CA LYS A 459 11.36 25.20 -13.07
C LYS A 459 12.73 25.83 -13.31
N GLU A 460 13.69 25.50 -12.45
CA GLU A 460 15.05 26.03 -12.57
C GLU A 460 15.70 25.74 -13.93
N ARG A 461 15.36 24.58 -14.48
CA ARG A 461 15.86 24.07 -15.74
C ARG A 461 14.72 23.93 -16.73
N ILE A 462 14.91 24.42 -17.95
CA ILE A 462 13.92 24.35 -19.03
C ILE A 462 13.51 22.91 -19.33
N GLU A 463 14.41 21.94 -19.14
CA GLU A 463 14.16 20.52 -19.37
C GLU A 463 13.16 19.91 -18.36
N ASN A 464 12.96 20.59 -17.22
CA ASN A 464 12.01 20.17 -16.20
C ASN A 464 10.67 20.93 -16.30
N LEU A 465 10.54 21.85 -17.25
CA LEU A 465 9.32 22.60 -17.47
C LEU A 465 8.22 21.66 -17.97
N SER A 466 6.99 21.84 -17.50
CA SER A 466 5.81 21.24 -18.12
C SER A 466 5.19 22.28 -19.06
N ILE A 467 5.22 22.04 -20.38
CA ILE A 467 4.65 22.98 -21.35
C ILE A 467 3.15 23.17 -21.08
N THR A 468 2.39 22.09 -20.84
CA THR A 468 0.94 22.20 -20.59
C THR A 468 0.64 22.97 -19.30
N THR A 469 1.41 22.72 -18.23
CA THR A 469 1.20 23.41 -16.94
C THR A 469 1.55 24.89 -17.03
N SER A 470 2.69 25.22 -17.65
CA SER A 470 3.09 26.60 -17.89
C SER A 470 2.08 27.32 -18.78
N TRP A 471 1.66 26.67 -19.87
CA TRP A 471 0.62 27.14 -20.80
C TRP A 471 -0.68 27.51 -20.05
N SER A 472 -1.22 26.57 -19.27
CA SER A 472 -2.47 26.74 -18.52
C SER A 472 -2.41 27.91 -17.53
N ARG A 473 -1.31 27.99 -16.76
CA ARG A 473 -1.12 29.03 -15.75
C ARG A 473 -0.87 30.39 -16.36
N GLY A 474 -0.12 30.47 -17.46
CA GLY A 474 0.06 31.72 -18.17
C GLY A 474 -1.22 32.20 -18.85
N ASN A 475 -2.08 31.29 -19.32
CA ASN A 475 -3.41 31.67 -19.85
C ASN A 475 -4.34 32.23 -18.76
N THR A 476 -4.21 31.75 -17.52
CA THR A 476 -4.87 32.37 -16.36
C THR A 476 -4.41 33.82 -16.18
N LEU A 477 -3.11 34.08 -16.29
CA LEU A 477 -2.55 35.43 -16.23
C LEU A 477 -2.99 36.30 -17.43
N ARG A 478 -3.03 35.77 -18.66
CA ARG A 478 -3.61 36.46 -19.85
C ARG A 478 -5.04 36.89 -19.58
N SER A 479 -5.85 36.01 -18.98
CA SER A 479 -7.25 36.28 -18.67
C SER A 479 -7.40 37.40 -17.62
N ARG A 480 -6.53 37.44 -16.61
CA ARG A 480 -6.49 38.53 -15.62
C ARG A 480 -6.08 39.86 -16.25
N LEU A 481 -5.07 39.85 -17.12
CA LEU A 481 -4.65 41.05 -17.85
C LEU A 481 -5.77 41.58 -18.76
N LYS A 482 -6.45 40.69 -19.51
CA LYS A 482 -7.59 41.06 -20.34
C LYS A 482 -8.74 41.65 -19.52
N ALA A 483 -9.04 41.08 -18.35
CA ALA A 483 -10.05 41.62 -17.44
C ALA A 483 -9.68 43.04 -16.96
N HIS A 484 -8.41 43.26 -16.63
CA HIS A 484 -7.90 44.61 -16.32
C HIS A 484 -8.10 45.56 -17.51
N ASP A 485 -7.71 45.18 -18.72
CA ASP A 485 -7.83 46.05 -19.91
C ASP A 485 -9.30 46.41 -20.21
N LEU A 486 -10.23 45.45 -20.06
CA LEU A 486 -11.67 45.71 -20.18
C LEU A 486 -12.17 46.66 -19.08
N SER A 487 -11.69 46.48 -17.85
CA SER A 487 -12.06 47.35 -16.73
C SER A 487 -11.58 48.80 -16.88
N MET A 488 -10.52 49.04 -17.67
CA MET A 488 -10.02 50.40 -17.93
C MET A 488 -10.98 51.22 -18.81
N ALA A 489 -11.84 50.57 -19.59
CA ALA A 489 -12.89 51.24 -20.36
C ALA A 489 -14.09 51.67 -19.47
N ASN A 490 -14.26 51.05 -18.30
CA ASN A 490 -15.34 51.37 -17.37
C ASN A 490 -14.94 52.54 -16.47
N VAL A 491 -15.85 53.52 -16.32
CA VAL A 491 -15.62 54.69 -15.45
C VAL A 491 -15.73 54.29 -13.97
N GLU A 492 -16.55 53.28 -13.67
CA GLU A 492 -16.75 52.78 -12.32
C GLU A 492 -15.56 51.96 -11.80
N PRO A 493 -15.29 51.98 -10.48
CA PRO A 493 -14.29 51.11 -9.87
C PRO A 493 -14.63 49.63 -10.10
N ASP A 494 -13.69 48.88 -10.65
CA ASP A 494 -13.83 47.45 -10.93
C ASP A 494 -12.74 46.68 -10.18
N ALA A 495 -13.11 45.56 -9.55
CA ALA A 495 -12.18 44.70 -8.82
C ALA A 495 -11.07 44.10 -9.70
N ALA A 496 -11.29 44.02 -11.02
CA ALA A 496 -10.29 43.58 -11.98
C ALA A 496 -9.22 44.65 -12.29
N ARG A 497 -9.39 45.90 -11.86
CA ARG A 497 -8.46 46.99 -12.18
C ARG A 497 -7.19 46.88 -11.32
N LEU A 498 -6.10 46.44 -11.94
CA LEU A 498 -4.77 46.42 -11.33
C LEU A 498 -4.14 47.82 -11.21
N PRO A 499 -3.27 48.06 -10.22
CA PRO A 499 -2.42 49.25 -10.18
C PRO A 499 -1.58 49.38 -11.47
N PRO A 500 -1.34 50.59 -12.01
CA PRO A 500 -0.66 50.76 -13.29
C PRO A 500 0.68 50.04 -13.40
N PHE A 501 1.52 50.09 -12.36
CA PHE A 501 2.83 49.42 -12.37
C PHE A 501 2.71 47.88 -12.33
N VAL A 502 1.69 47.33 -11.67
CA VAL A 502 1.42 45.88 -11.67
C VAL A 502 0.95 45.44 -13.05
N ALA A 503 0.06 46.22 -13.67
CA ALA A 503 -0.44 45.96 -15.01
C ALA A 503 0.69 45.96 -16.05
N GLU A 504 1.59 46.93 -16.01
CA GLU A 504 2.77 46.97 -16.90
C GLU A 504 3.72 45.79 -16.67
N ALA A 505 4.01 45.44 -15.41
CA ALA A 505 4.84 44.27 -15.11
C ALA A 505 4.20 42.95 -15.61
N LEU A 506 2.88 42.84 -15.49
CA LEU A 506 2.14 41.68 -16.00
C LEU A 506 2.13 41.64 -17.54
N ARG A 507 1.92 42.79 -18.23
CA ARG A 507 2.00 42.89 -19.69
C ARG A 507 3.36 42.45 -20.21
N ASP A 508 4.43 42.94 -19.57
CA ASP A 508 5.80 42.64 -19.95
C ASP A 508 6.14 41.14 -19.77
N LEU A 509 5.70 40.55 -18.66
CA LEU A 509 5.81 39.10 -18.43
C LEU A 509 5.07 38.29 -19.50
N ILE A 510 3.80 38.63 -19.74
CA ILE A 510 2.94 37.91 -20.69
C ILE A 510 3.48 38.02 -22.11
N HIS A 511 4.01 39.17 -22.50
CA HIS A 511 4.58 39.35 -23.83
C HIS A 511 5.77 38.41 -24.06
N THR A 512 6.75 38.37 -23.15
CA THR A 512 7.89 37.47 -23.26
C THR A 512 7.48 36.01 -23.24
N TRP A 513 6.57 35.65 -22.33
CA TRP A 513 6.07 34.29 -22.23
C TRP A 513 5.31 33.83 -23.48
N ASN A 514 4.54 34.71 -24.13
CA ASN A 514 3.87 34.38 -25.40
C ASN A 514 4.88 34.01 -26.50
N VAL A 515 5.97 34.77 -26.62
CA VAL A 515 7.03 34.48 -27.61
C VAL A 515 7.72 33.15 -27.30
N PHE A 516 7.95 32.87 -26.02
CA PHE A 516 8.46 31.57 -25.58
C PHE A 516 7.51 30.42 -25.96
N ILE A 517 6.22 30.51 -25.60
CA ILE A 517 5.23 29.46 -25.86
C ILE A 517 5.06 29.15 -27.35
N VAL A 518 5.02 30.18 -28.21
CA VAL A 518 4.90 30.01 -29.66
C VAL A 518 6.13 29.31 -30.27
N GLY A 519 7.30 29.43 -29.61
CA GLY A 519 8.52 28.77 -30.07
C GLY A 519 8.60 27.28 -29.74
N ASP A 520 7.73 26.75 -28.87
CA ASP A 520 7.60 25.31 -28.65
C ASP A 520 6.43 24.75 -29.47
N PRO A 521 6.60 23.65 -30.23
CA PRO A 521 5.55 23.08 -31.07
C PRO A 521 4.26 22.75 -30.32
N LYS A 522 4.36 22.18 -29.10
CA LYS A 522 3.20 21.84 -28.27
C LYS A 522 2.55 23.12 -27.71
N GLY A 523 3.38 24.09 -27.32
CA GLY A 523 2.92 25.41 -26.90
C GLY A 523 2.13 26.15 -27.99
N SER A 524 2.60 26.12 -29.23
CA SER A 524 1.92 26.70 -30.39
C SER A 524 0.59 25.99 -30.67
N GLU A 525 0.58 24.65 -30.67
CA GLU A 525 -0.65 23.87 -30.88
C GLU A 525 -1.73 24.20 -29.83
N LEU A 526 -1.32 24.34 -28.56
CA LEU A 526 -2.21 24.77 -27.48
C LEU A 526 -2.77 26.18 -27.70
N ASP A 527 -1.95 27.11 -28.21
CA ASP A 527 -2.38 28.50 -28.46
C ASP A 527 -3.24 28.66 -29.73
N GLU A 528 -3.08 27.76 -30.70
CA GLU A 528 -3.89 27.70 -31.91
C GLU A 528 -5.26 27.05 -31.69
N GLY A 529 -5.41 26.25 -30.62
CA GLY A 529 -6.65 25.59 -30.25
C GLY A 529 -7.82 26.55 -30.12
N ARG A 530 -8.84 26.41 -30.98
CA ARG A 530 -10.09 27.18 -30.90
C ARG A 530 -11.27 26.25 -31.03
N LEU A 531 -12.27 26.44 -30.15
CA LEU A 531 -13.53 25.72 -30.24
C LEU A 531 -14.51 26.49 -31.11
N GLY A 532 -15.17 25.78 -32.03
CA GLY A 532 -16.37 26.32 -32.68
C GLY A 532 -17.51 26.49 -31.67
N PRO A 533 -18.53 27.32 -31.95
CA PRO A 533 -19.65 27.55 -31.02
C PRO A 533 -20.36 26.27 -30.55
N ALA A 534 -20.56 25.29 -31.45
CA ALA A 534 -21.17 24.01 -31.09
C ALA A 534 -20.24 23.14 -30.21
N GLU A 535 -18.93 23.19 -30.47
CA GLU A 535 -17.93 22.44 -29.69
C GLU A 535 -17.77 23.04 -28.30
N PHE A 536 -17.90 24.37 -28.16
CA PHE A 536 -17.88 25.07 -26.89
C PHE A 536 -18.98 24.57 -25.95
N ASP A 537 -20.22 24.49 -26.42
CA ASP A 537 -21.35 24.00 -25.62
C ASP A 537 -21.20 22.51 -25.27
N ALA A 538 -20.73 21.69 -26.21
CA ALA A 538 -20.45 20.29 -25.96
C ALA A 538 -19.34 20.10 -24.92
N ALA A 539 -18.27 20.89 -25.02
CA ALA A 539 -17.16 20.89 -24.08
C ALA A 539 -17.59 21.31 -22.67
N LYS A 540 -18.45 22.34 -22.55
CA LYS A 540 -19.02 22.72 -21.25
C LYS A 540 -19.86 21.61 -20.62
N LYS A 541 -20.62 20.86 -21.41
CA LYS A 541 -21.36 19.69 -20.90
C LYS A 541 -20.42 18.60 -20.39
N GLN A 542 -19.31 18.34 -21.08
CA GLN A 542 -18.29 17.37 -20.65
C GLN A 542 -17.62 17.80 -19.33
N ILE A 543 -17.24 19.08 -19.22
CA ILE A 543 -16.68 19.65 -17.98
C ILE A 543 -17.68 19.56 -16.82
N ALA A 544 -18.95 19.87 -17.07
CA ALA A 544 -20.01 19.76 -16.06
C ALA A 544 -20.20 18.31 -15.60
N ALA A 545 -20.18 17.34 -16.52
CA ALA A 545 -20.24 15.91 -16.19
C ALA A 545 -19.00 15.43 -15.39
N ALA A 546 -17.84 16.06 -15.58
CA ALA A 546 -16.63 15.74 -14.85
C ALA A 546 -16.62 16.29 -13.41
N ALA A 547 -17.46 17.29 -13.08
CA ALA A 547 -17.37 18.03 -11.82
C ALA A 547 -17.42 17.14 -10.58
N SER A 548 -18.33 16.16 -10.53
CA SER A 548 -18.43 15.20 -9.43
C SER A 548 -17.22 14.27 -9.32
N ILE A 549 -16.64 13.87 -10.45
CA ILE A 549 -15.42 13.05 -10.48
C ILE A 549 -14.25 13.87 -9.93
N VAL A 550 -14.08 15.11 -10.37
CA VAL A 550 -13.01 16.00 -9.91
C VAL A 550 -13.12 16.28 -8.41
N GLU A 551 -14.33 16.44 -7.89
CA GLU A 551 -14.53 16.60 -6.45
C GLU A 551 -14.16 15.34 -5.67
N ALA A 552 -14.53 14.15 -6.17
CA ALA A 552 -14.13 12.89 -5.55
C ALA A 552 -12.60 12.71 -5.54
N VAL A 553 -11.91 13.14 -6.61
CA VAL A 553 -10.44 13.05 -6.73
C VAL A 553 -9.72 13.88 -5.67
N ARG A 554 -10.29 15.01 -5.21
CA ARG A 554 -9.69 15.83 -4.14
C ARG A 554 -9.47 15.09 -2.82
N HIS A 555 -10.23 14.01 -2.62
CA HIS A 555 -10.21 13.21 -1.41
C HIS A 555 -9.59 11.83 -1.63
N ALA A 556 -8.96 11.61 -2.80
CA ALA A 556 -8.51 10.32 -3.28
C ALA A 556 -6.98 10.17 -3.21
N ASP A 557 -6.36 10.64 -2.12
CA ASP A 557 -4.90 10.63 -1.89
C ASP A 557 -4.28 9.22 -1.97
N SER A 558 -5.11 8.19 -1.83
CA SER A 558 -4.71 6.79 -1.90
C SER A 558 -4.61 6.24 -3.32
N ILE A 559 -5.12 6.94 -4.34
CA ILE A 559 -5.10 6.45 -5.73
C ILE A 559 -4.43 7.42 -6.70
N VAL A 560 -4.27 8.70 -6.31
CA VAL A 560 -3.79 9.77 -7.18
C VAL A 560 -2.71 10.57 -6.44
N THR A 561 -1.65 10.96 -7.13
CA THR A 561 -0.62 11.83 -6.55
C THR A 561 -1.12 13.26 -6.38
N ALA A 562 -0.52 14.02 -5.46
CA ALA A 562 -0.86 15.43 -5.27
C ALA A 562 -0.74 16.26 -6.56
N ALA A 563 0.26 15.96 -7.40
CA ALA A 563 0.46 16.63 -8.70
C ALA A 563 -0.70 16.35 -9.67
N ALA A 564 -1.20 15.11 -9.72
CA ALA A 564 -2.33 14.75 -10.57
C ALA A 564 -3.65 15.34 -10.04
N ILE A 565 -3.87 15.36 -8.73
CA ILE A 565 -5.01 16.06 -8.11
C ILE A 565 -4.98 17.55 -8.49
N GLU A 566 -3.84 18.22 -8.29
CA GLU A 566 -3.69 19.64 -8.61
C GLU A 566 -3.97 19.91 -10.10
N ALA A 567 -3.38 19.13 -11.00
CA ALA A 567 -3.56 19.31 -12.44
C ALA A 567 -5.03 19.19 -12.89
N VAL A 568 -5.72 18.13 -12.45
CA VAL A 568 -7.13 17.90 -12.81
C VAL A 568 -8.03 18.97 -12.22
N VAL A 569 -7.84 19.30 -10.94
CA VAL A 569 -8.64 20.29 -10.22
C VAL A 569 -8.47 21.69 -10.81
N GLU A 570 -7.22 22.11 -11.04
CA GLU A 570 -6.88 23.43 -11.53
C GLU A 570 -7.47 23.66 -12.92
N GLN A 571 -7.26 22.73 -13.85
CA GLN A 571 -7.73 22.85 -15.21
C GLN A 571 -9.25 22.74 -15.30
N ASN A 572 -9.88 21.86 -14.51
CA ASN A 572 -11.34 21.80 -14.44
C ASN A 572 -11.94 23.13 -13.96
N SER A 573 -11.38 23.71 -12.90
CA SER A 573 -11.83 25.01 -12.35
C SER A 573 -11.64 26.15 -13.36
N ALA A 574 -10.53 26.15 -14.10
CA ALA A 574 -10.27 27.12 -15.16
C ALA A 574 -11.31 27.01 -16.29
N GLY A 575 -11.64 25.79 -16.73
CA GLY A 575 -12.67 25.55 -17.74
C GLY A 575 -14.08 25.95 -17.28
N ILE A 576 -14.44 25.71 -16.01
CA ILE A 576 -15.73 26.13 -15.44
C ILE A 576 -15.86 27.66 -15.41
N SER A 577 -14.77 28.35 -15.05
CA SER A 577 -14.74 29.81 -14.88
C SER A 577 -14.44 30.56 -16.19
N ALA A 578 -14.24 29.84 -17.30
CA ALA A 578 -13.87 30.42 -18.59
C ALA A 578 -15.02 31.25 -19.19
N MET A 579 -14.71 32.52 -19.47
CA MET A 579 -15.57 33.44 -20.20
C MET A 579 -15.43 33.23 -21.72
N PRO A 580 -16.46 33.49 -22.54
CA PRO A 580 -16.36 33.33 -23.99
C PRO A 580 -15.21 34.11 -24.64
N GLY A 581 -14.61 33.51 -25.67
CA GLY A 581 -13.52 34.07 -26.47
C GLY A 581 -12.23 33.27 -26.33
N ILE A 582 -11.23 33.59 -27.17
CA ILE A 582 -10.04 32.76 -27.42
C ILE A 582 -9.47 32.08 -26.16
N ASN A 583 -9.09 32.85 -25.14
CA ASN A 583 -8.49 32.31 -23.91
C ASN A 583 -9.42 31.35 -23.15
N GLY A 584 -10.73 31.63 -23.15
CA GLY A 584 -11.72 30.80 -22.50
C GLY A 584 -12.03 29.54 -23.31
N ASP A 585 -12.07 29.65 -24.63
CA ASP A 585 -12.24 28.52 -25.54
C ASP A 585 -11.08 27.52 -25.36
N GLN A 586 -9.85 28.04 -25.30
CA GLN A 586 -8.65 27.21 -25.05
C GLN A 586 -8.68 26.59 -23.64
N ALA A 587 -9.09 27.33 -22.60
CA ALA A 587 -9.19 26.81 -21.24
C ALA A 587 -10.24 25.69 -21.12
N ILE A 588 -11.37 25.83 -21.82
CA ILE A 588 -12.42 24.82 -21.89
C ILE A 588 -11.93 23.57 -22.63
N ASP A 589 -11.25 23.74 -23.77
CA ASP A 589 -10.73 22.59 -24.52
C ASP A 589 -9.68 21.81 -23.72
N LEU A 590 -8.73 22.51 -23.09
CA LEU A 590 -7.72 21.88 -22.24
C LEU A 590 -8.35 21.13 -21.06
N SER A 591 -9.28 21.77 -20.35
CA SER A 591 -10.01 21.19 -19.22
C SER A 591 -10.70 19.87 -19.58
N ARG A 592 -11.44 19.88 -20.70
CA ARG A 592 -12.15 18.72 -21.24
C ARG A 592 -11.20 17.58 -21.60
N LYS A 593 -10.10 17.89 -22.29
CA LYS A 593 -9.11 16.87 -22.70
C LYS A 593 -8.38 16.28 -21.49
N THR A 594 -7.99 17.10 -20.52
CA THR A 594 -7.32 16.64 -19.30
C THR A 594 -8.21 15.77 -18.43
N THR A 595 -9.46 16.16 -18.20
CA THR A 595 -10.42 15.32 -17.47
C THR A 595 -10.69 14.00 -18.20
N GLY A 596 -10.80 14.03 -19.53
CA GLY A 596 -10.86 12.83 -20.37
C GLY A 596 -9.65 11.92 -20.20
N ASN A 597 -8.42 12.47 -20.28
CA ASN A 597 -7.18 11.72 -20.11
C ASN A 597 -7.09 11.06 -18.73
N PHE A 598 -7.52 11.78 -17.70
CA PHE A 598 -7.54 11.28 -16.33
C PHE A 598 -8.51 10.09 -16.17
N VAL A 599 -9.74 10.21 -16.68
CA VAL A 599 -10.73 9.11 -16.64
C VAL A 599 -10.25 7.91 -17.45
N ILE A 600 -9.66 8.12 -18.64
CA ILE A 600 -9.03 7.04 -19.42
C ILE A 600 -7.99 6.31 -18.57
N GLN A 601 -7.14 7.03 -17.84
CA GLN A 601 -6.11 6.39 -17.02
C GLN A 601 -6.69 5.61 -15.83
N ILE A 602 -7.75 6.11 -15.19
CA ILE A 602 -8.48 5.35 -14.16
C ILE A 602 -9.00 4.03 -14.73
N LEU A 603 -9.67 4.08 -15.89
CA LEU A 603 -10.23 2.88 -16.53
C LEU A 603 -9.13 1.91 -16.97
N ARG A 604 -8.03 2.40 -17.55
CA ARG A 604 -6.87 1.58 -17.90
C ARG A 604 -6.26 0.90 -16.68
N ALA A 605 -6.06 1.64 -15.60
CA ALA A 605 -5.54 1.09 -14.36
C ALA A 605 -6.45 -0.04 -13.87
N ALA A 606 -7.77 0.18 -13.80
CA ALA A 606 -8.74 -0.84 -13.39
C ALA A 606 -8.76 -2.08 -14.31
N CYS A 607 -8.68 -1.90 -15.63
CA CYS A 607 -8.60 -3.02 -16.58
C CYS A 607 -7.34 -3.88 -16.36
N VAL A 608 -6.19 -3.27 -16.04
CA VAL A 608 -4.96 -4.01 -15.70
C VAL A 608 -5.16 -4.86 -14.44
N LEU A 609 -5.90 -4.36 -13.45
CA LEU A 609 -6.20 -5.10 -12.22
C LEU A 609 -7.03 -6.34 -12.53
N LEU A 610 -8.14 -6.15 -13.26
CA LEU A 610 -9.04 -7.24 -13.64
C LEU A 610 -8.34 -8.27 -14.54
N GLY A 611 -7.34 -7.85 -15.32
CA GLY A 611 -6.60 -8.73 -16.23
C GLY A 611 -5.46 -9.53 -15.60
N ASN A 612 -5.00 -9.16 -14.40
CA ASN A 612 -3.93 -9.86 -13.67
C ASN A 612 -4.46 -10.95 -12.72
N GLU A 613 -5.74 -10.88 -12.34
CA GLU A 613 -6.42 -12.02 -11.73
C GLU A 613 -6.70 -13.06 -12.81
N SER A 614 -5.98 -14.18 -12.73
CA SER A 614 -5.87 -15.24 -13.72
C SER A 614 -7.22 -15.81 -14.19
N SER A 615 -7.82 -15.23 -15.23
CA SER A 615 -8.91 -15.86 -15.97
C SER A 615 -8.65 -15.83 -17.49
N PHE A 616 -8.94 -16.96 -18.10
CA PHE A 616 -8.59 -17.38 -19.45
C PHE A 616 -9.22 -16.52 -20.56
N ALA A 617 -10.32 -15.80 -20.27
CA ALA A 617 -11.10 -15.02 -21.25
C ALA A 617 -10.41 -13.71 -21.71
N TRP A 618 -9.58 -13.06 -20.88
CA TRP A 618 -8.89 -11.82 -21.27
C TRP A 618 -7.66 -12.03 -22.16
N LYS A 619 -7.23 -13.29 -22.38
CA LYS A 619 -6.18 -13.61 -23.35
C LYS A 619 -6.65 -13.40 -24.80
N GLU A 620 -7.92 -13.65 -25.08
CA GLU A 620 -8.56 -13.36 -26.37
C GLU A 620 -8.64 -11.84 -26.59
N LEU A 621 -8.97 -11.06 -25.55
CA LEU A 621 -8.97 -9.60 -25.66
C LEU A 621 -7.58 -8.99 -25.90
N ARG A 622 -6.54 -9.57 -25.29
CA ARG A 622 -5.15 -9.17 -25.55
C ARG A 622 -4.71 -9.46 -26.98
N ALA A 623 -5.26 -10.49 -27.62
CA ALA A 623 -4.88 -10.87 -28.98
C ALA A 623 -5.28 -9.84 -30.05
N GLY A 624 -6.31 -9.02 -29.80
CA GLY A 624 -6.73 -7.96 -30.73
C GLY A 624 -6.18 -6.55 -30.45
N VAL A 625 -5.74 -6.24 -29.22
CA VAL A 625 -5.31 -4.87 -28.83
C VAL A 625 -3.80 -4.63 -28.98
N TYR A 626 -2.96 -5.66 -29.04
CA TYR A 626 -1.48 -5.50 -29.07
C TYR A 626 -0.82 -5.76 -30.43
N ARG A 627 -1.10 -4.90 -31.42
CA ARG A 627 -0.19 -4.68 -32.57
C ARG A 627 0.53 -3.33 -32.53
N ALA A 628 0.85 -2.83 -31.33
CA ALA A 628 1.80 -1.74 -31.15
C ALA A 628 3.11 -2.28 -30.53
N PRO A 629 4.26 -2.17 -31.20
CA PRO A 629 5.51 -2.73 -30.70
C PRO A 629 6.13 -1.83 -29.62
N GLY A 630 6.40 -2.38 -28.43
CA GLY A 630 7.46 -1.82 -27.57
C GLY A 630 7.21 -1.59 -26.07
N THR A 631 6.32 -2.30 -25.38
CA THR A 631 6.23 -2.19 -23.90
C THR A 631 6.49 -3.53 -23.21
N THR A 632 7.65 -3.62 -22.56
CA THR A 632 8.03 -4.69 -21.63
C THR A 632 7.09 -4.65 -20.42
N VAL A 633 6.18 -5.62 -20.30
CA VAL A 633 5.28 -5.75 -19.15
C VAL A 633 6.10 -6.29 -17.97
N ALA A 634 6.53 -5.40 -17.08
CA ALA A 634 7.03 -5.78 -15.78
C ALA A 634 5.88 -6.40 -14.97
N THR A 635 6.12 -7.56 -14.37
CA THR A 635 5.18 -8.25 -13.46
C THR A 635 4.99 -7.38 -12.21
N LEU A 636 4.04 -6.45 -12.26
CA LEU A 636 3.68 -5.60 -11.12
C LEU A 636 3.07 -6.49 -10.04
N ALA A 637 3.72 -6.52 -8.87
CA ALA A 637 3.08 -6.96 -7.65
C ALA A 637 1.76 -6.20 -7.51
N ILE A 638 0.66 -6.91 -7.27
CA ILE A 638 -0.67 -6.32 -7.05
C ILE A 638 -0.57 -5.50 -5.77
N SER A 639 -0.27 -4.20 -5.91
CA SER A 639 -0.11 -3.29 -4.79
C SER A 639 -1.49 -2.97 -4.21
N SER A 640 -1.55 -2.64 -2.92
CA SER A 640 -2.77 -2.22 -2.20
C SER A 640 -3.55 -1.09 -2.89
N HIS A 641 -2.90 -0.29 -3.75
CA HIS A 641 -3.51 0.81 -4.49
C HIS A 641 -4.47 0.33 -5.58
N SER A 642 -4.29 -0.90 -6.05
CA SER A 642 -5.15 -1.55 -7.04
C SER A 642 -6.61 -1.61 -6.57
N SER A 643 -6.85 -2.21 -5.40
CA SER A 643 -8.20 -2.33 -4.84
C SER A 643 -8.82 -0.98 -4.53
N GLN A 644 -8.02 0.03 -4.23
CA GLN A 644 -8.48 1.40 -3.99
C GLN A 644 -8.97 2.08 -5.28
N ILE A 645 -8.30 1.88 -6.43
CA ILE A 645 -8.78 2.41 -7.73
C ILE A 645 -10.13 1.79 -8.08
N ALA A 646 -10.25 0.47 -7.92
CA ALA A 646 -11.51 -0.23 -8.21
C ALA A 646 -12.63 0.26 -7.26
N SER A 647 -12.33 0.44 -5.97
CA SER A 647 -13.25 1.00 -4.98
C SER A 647 -13.69 2.42 -5.33
N PHE A 648 -12.76 3.26 -5.79
CA PHE A 648 -13.07 4.61 -6.26
C PHE A 648 -14.04 4.58 -7.45
N ILE A 649 -13.83 3.69 -8.42
CA ILE A 649 -14.74 3.53 -9.56
C ILE A 649 -16.12 3.09 -9.10
N ALA A 650 -16.21 2.12 -8.18
CA ALA A 650 -17.50 1.64 -7.67
C ALA A 650 -18.29 2.76 -6.97
N GLN A 651 -17.64 3.51 -6.08
CA GLN A 651 -18.23 4.63 -5.33
C GLN A 651 -18.68 5.78 -6.24
N ASN A 652 -17.99 6.01 -7.36
CA ASN A 652 -18.24 7.11 -8.29
C ASN A 652 -18.81 6.63 -9.63
N SER A 653 -19.39 5.42 -9.66
CA SER A 653 -19.76 4.75 -10.91
C SER A 653 -20.79 5.51 -11.74
N GLU A 654 -21.81 6.11 -11.11
CA GLU A 654 -22.82 6.89 -11.83
C GLU A 654 -22.21 8.16 -12.47
N ALA A 655 -21.34 8.87 -11.75
CA ALA A 655 -20.64 10.04 -12.30
C ALA A 655 -19.71 9.65 -13.47
N LEU A 656 -18.98 8.54 -13.33
CA LEU A 656 -18.12 8.00 -14.39
C LEU A 656 -18.92 7.57 -15.62
N LYS A 657 -20.05 6.88 -15.46
CA LYS A 657 -20.95 6.50 -16.57
C LYS A 657 -21.48 7.73 -17.29
N GLN A 658 -21.98 8.72 -16.56
CA GLN A 658 -22.48 9.96 -17.14
C GLN A 658 -21.39 10.68 -17.94
N PHE A 659 -20.17 10.77 -17.38
CA PHE A 659 -19.05 11.38 -18.08
C PHE A 659 -18.67 10.61 -19.36
N VAL A 660 -18.59 9.29 -19.28
CA VAL A 660 -18.29 8.41 -20.43
C VAL A 660 -19.33 8.57 -21.54
N GLU A 661 -20.60 8.61 -21.19
CA GLU A 661 -21.71 8.75 -22.12
C GLU A 661 -21.65 10.10 -22.85
N VAL A 662 -21.47 11.20 -22.12
CA VAL A 662 -21.40 12.56 -22.68
C VAL A 662 -20.11 12.79 -23.48
N THR A 663 -19.01 12.13 -23.12
CA THR A 663 -17.70 12.37 -23.72
C THR A 663 -17.43 11.50 -24.94
N TRP A 664 -17.67 10.20 -24.83
CA TRP A 664 -17.29 9.23 -25.85
C TRP A 664 -18.47 8.55 -26.54
N HIS A 665 -19.70 8.71 -26.03
CA HIS A 665 -20.89 8.04 -26.56
C HIS A 665 -20.67 6.52 -26.73
N ASN A 666 -19.91 5.92 -25.81
CA ASN A 666 -19.45 4.54 -25.91
C ASN A 666 -20.15 3.67 -24.85
N PRO A 667 -21.20 2.92 -25.20
CA PRO A 667 -21.97 2.11 -24.25
C PRO A 667 -21.11 1.00 -23.60
N ALA A 668 -20.10 0.47 -24.30
CA ALA A 668 -19.24 -0.56 -23.73
C ALA A 668 -18.39 -0.03 -22.56
N LEU A 669 -17.95 1.23 -22.60
CA LEU A 669 -17.25 1.85 -21.47
C LEU A 669 -18.19 2.07 -20.27
N VAL A 670 -19.46 2.41 -20.53
CA VAL A 670 -20.50 2.51 -19.49
C VAL A 670 -20.73 1.15 -18.83
N GLU A 671 -20.77 0.08 -19.63
CA GLU A 671 -20.89 -1.30 -19.15
C GLU A 671 -19.67 -1.73 -18.33
N ILE A 672 -18.44 -1.39 -18.75
CA ILE A 672 -17.22 -1.66 -17.99
C ILE A 672 -17.26 -0.99 -16.61
N VAL A 673 -17.62 0.29 -16.54
CA VAL A 673 -17.77 1.00 -15.26
C VAL A 673 -18.84 0.33 -14.40
N GLY A 674 -19.98 -0.06 -15.00
CA GLY A 674 -21.04 -0.78 -14.30
C GLY A 674 -20.62 -2.17 -13.80
N ALA A 675 -19.82 -2.90 -14.56
CA ALA A 675 -19.31 -4.21 -14.20
C ALA A 675 -18.34 -4.12 -13.01
N ILE A 676 -17.42 -3.15 -13.02
CA ILE A 676 -16.52 -2.87 -11.90
C ILE A 676 -17.33 -2.55 -10.64
N ALA A 677 -18.33 -1.67 -10.75
CA ALA A 677 -19.17 -1.26 -9.63
C ALA A 677 -19.97 -2.42 -9.02
N ARG A 678 -20.54 -3.30 -9.85
CA ARG A 678 -21.29 -4.49 -9.39
C ARG A 678 -20.40 -5.56 -8.74
N THR A 679 -19.11 -5.60 -9.07
CA THR A 679 -18.19 -6.60 -8.51
C THR A 679 -17.77 -6.25 -7.08
N LEU A 680 -17.84 -4.96 -6.72
CA LEU A 680 -17.35 -4.45 -5.43
C LEU A 680 -18.46 -4.09 -4.44
N ASN A 681 -19.71 -4.01 -4.90
CA ASN A 681 -20.91 -3.86 -4.07
C ASN A 681 -21.54 -5.23 -3.85
#